data_AF-A0A521GCH1-F1
#
_entry.id   AF-A0A521GCH1-F1
#
_cell.length_a   1.000
_cell.length_b   1.000
_cell.length_c   1.000
_cell.angle_alpha   90.00
_cell.angle_beta   90.00
_cell.angle_gamma   90.00
#
_symmetry.space_group_name_H-M   'P 1'
#
loop_
_entity.id
_entity.type
_entity.pdbx_description
1 polymer ?
#
loop_
_entity_poly.entity_id
_entity_poly.type
_entity_poly.pdbx_seq_one_letter_code
_entity_poly.pdbx_strand_id
1 'polypeptide(L)'
;MSIAFSTTVSQAAQRDILDLQKKISGFTSGQLTDEQFRKFRLARGVYGQRQAGVQMIRIKLPYGRITTDQLIRIADVSDRYATGNLHATTRQDIQLHFVKLADSPQLWADLEDAGITLKEACGNTVRNVTGSARAGVDPDELFDISPYAHAIFEYFLRNPICQEMGRKFKIAVSSSEKDSAYGYMHDIGLIPRIQAGVRGFKVLLGGGLGAQPFAAQTVSEFIEEERVIPFIEAVIRVFDRYGERTKRHKARMKYLLNDIGLEEFQNRIAEEWTALRVKTFQVSLPSAFQVSADETAQPLKQPSNETAEPLKPETTQSLKPETATPLKLETWLRTNVFEQKQAGWYAVQLRVQVGDMSSDTARALAGLVKQYAADDIRVTVNQGYLLRFVRPENLPALFDGLDALGLATPGFDTTADITTCPGTDTCNLAISSSYGITRALETLMHAEFPDIVYNNDIKIKISGCMNGCGQHSVANIGFHGSSMKNGAAVMPALQVLLGGGFNGAGEGQIGDKVVKIPTKRGPDALRLLLRDYDTNAFEGEYFNDYYGRQGKNYFYSLLKPLADLKLVTADDFIDWDHTDQYATEVGVGECAGVMIDLVATTLDEATEKLTWAREAQAESRPADAIYHAYNVFITGAKAALMTRDVNTNTQHGIVSDFDRVFNGESGFHGQEGQFKTLVFGINKNEPSEAYANEFVAQSEAFLHAVQAYRERQIQLEGMPQLHELVQAQDS
;
A
#
# COMPACT_ATOMS: atom_id res chain seq x y z
N MET A 1 11.02 27.71 10.02
CA MET A 1 11.46 27.22 11.34
C MET A 1 12.57 26.23 11.13
N SER A 2 13.61 26.23 11.96
CA SER A 2 14.66 25.19 11.92
C SER A 2 14.07 23.86 12.39
N ILE A 3 14.32 22.78 11.65
CA ILE A 3 13.92 21.43 12.05
C ILE A 3 14.89 20.95 13.11
N ALA A 4 14.37 20.44 14.22
CA ALA A 4 15.17 19.79 15.25
C ALA A 4 15.32 18.31 14.90
N PHE A 5 16.56 17.83 14.81
CA PHE A 5 16.88 16.41 14.66
C PHE A 5 17.54 15.91 15.94
N SER A 6 17.11 14.75 16.44
CA SER A 6 17.87 14.04 17.44
C SER A 6 19.10 13.35 16.82
N THR A 7 19.98 12.83 17.67
CA THR A 7 21.16 12.08 17.23
C THR A 7 20.83 10.71 16.61
N THR A 8 19.60 10.21 16.74
CA THR A 8 19.19 8.91 16.20
C THR A 8 18.71 9.00 14.75
N VAL A 9 18.37 10.19 14.26
CA VAL A 9 17.91 10.40 12.87
C VAL A 9 19.08 10.22 11.90
N SER A 10 18.94 9.26 10.99
CA SER A 10 19.96 8.99 9.96
C SER A 10 20.21 10.20 9.05
N GLN A 11 21.43 10.35 8.54
CA GLN A 11 21.78 11.44 7.60
C GLN A 11 20.90 11.43 6.34
N ALA A 12 20.56 10.24 5.84
CA ALA A 12 19.66 10.08 4.69
C ALA A 12 18.25 10.63 4.99
N ALA A 13 17.70 10.34 6.17
CA ALA A 13 16.42 10.89 6.60
C ALA A 13 16.48 12.41 6.79
N GLN A 14 17.54 12.95 7.41
CA GLN A 14 17.74 14.39 7.55
C GLN A 14 17.74 15.09 6.18
N ARG A 15 18.46 14.54 5.19
CA ARG A 15 18.47 15.04 3.81
C ARG A 15 17.06 15.05 3.21
N ASP A 16 16.33 13.94 3.31
CA ASP A 16 14.97 13.82 2.77
C ASP A 16 13.99 14.83 3.40
N ILE A 17 14.10 15.05 4.71
CA ILE A 17 13.25 15.97 5.50
C ILE A 17 13.54 17.43 5.16
N LEU A 18 14.82 17.80 5.08
CA LEU A 18 15.24 19.15 4.69
C LEU A 18 14.84 19.47 3.24
N ASP A 19 14.96 18.48 2.35
CA ASP A 19 14.49 18.59 0.97
C ASP A 19 12.97 18.77 0.91
N LEU A 20 12.20 18.06 1.75
CA LEU A 20 10.77 18.29 1.89
C LEU A 20 10.45 19.73 2.31
N GLN A 21 11.13 20.24 3.33
CA GLN A 21 10.96 21.62 3.79
C GLN A 21 11.28 22.64 2.69
N LYS A 22 12.36 22.42 1.93
CA LYS A 22 12.75 23.28 0.80
C LYS A 22 11.68 23.28 -0.28
N LYS A 23 11.16 22.11 -0.70
CA LYS A 23 10.12 22.04 -1.73
C LYS A 23 8.77 22.57 -1.24
N ILE A 24 8.42 22.42 0.04
CA ILE A 24 7.23 23.10 0.61
C ILE A 24 7.38 24.62 0.49
N SER A 25 8.55 25.17 0.85
CA SER A 25 8.81 26.60 0.77
C SER A 25 8.69 27.11 -0.68
N GLY A 26 9.28 26.39 -1.63
CA GLY A 26 9.17 26.71 -3.06
C GLY A 26 7.73 26.65 -3.59
N PHE A 27 6.93 25.68 -3.12
CA PHE A 27 5.51 25.60 -3.46
C PHE A 27 4.71 26.78 -2.88
N THR A 28 4.91 27.11 -1.60
CA THR A 28 4.22 28.23 -0.94
C THR A 28 4.60 29.58 -1.55
N SER A 29 5.83 29.74 -2.05
CA SER A 29 6.26 30.96 -2.74
C SER A 29 5.89 31.01 -4.22
N GLY A 30 5.19 30.00 -4.76
CA GLY A 30 4.81 29.91 -6.17
C GLY A 30 5.94 29.57 -7.14
N GLN A 31 7.11 29.13 -6.64
CA GLN A 31 8.25 28.70 -7.46
C GLN A 31 8.08 27.26 -7.99
N LEU A 32 7.31 26.42 -7.28
CA LEU A 32 6.97 25.07 -7.72
C LEU A 32 5.49 24.99 -8.03
N THR A 33 5.14 24.30 -9.11
CA THR A 33 3.74 24.03 -9.44
C THR A 33 3.16 22.96 -8.52
N ASP A 34 1.82 22.91 -8.43
CA ASP A 34 1.14 21.84 -7.69
C ASP A 34 1.57 20.45 -8.17
N GLU A 35 1.67 20.23 -9.48
CA GLU A 35 2.05 18.92 -10.02
C GLU A 35 3.46 18.49 -9.59
N GLN A 36 4.45 19.36 -9.75
CA GLN A 36 5.83 19.09 -9.38
C GLN A 36 5.92 18.78 -7.89
N PHE A 37 5.32 19.64 -7.06
CA PHE A 37 5.33 19.49 -5.62
C PHE A 37 4.61 18.21 -5.18
N ARG A 38 3.49 17.88 -5.82
CA ARG A 38 2.67 16.69 -5.53
C ARG A 38 3.39 15.40 -5.87
N LYS A 39 4.02 15.28 -7.05
CA LYS A 39 4.86 14.10 -7.39
C LYS A 39 5.92 13.86 -6.31
N PHE A 40 6.57 14.94 -5.90
CA PHE A 40 7.64 14.94 -4.92
C PHE A 40 7.18 14.55 -3.50
N ARG A 41 6.13 15.19 -2.97
CA ARG A 41 5.66 14.97 -1.59
C ARG A 41 5.01 13.62 -1.39
N LEU A 42 4.39 13.07 -2.44
CA LEU A 42 3.79 11.73 -2.41
C LEU A 42 4.83 10.65 -2.12
N ALA A 43 6.04 10.75 -2.67
CA ALA A 43 7.13 9.82 -2.36
C ALA A 43 7.65 9.95 -0.91
N ARG A 44 7.16 10.92 -0.14
CA ARG A 44 7.52 11.19 1.26
C ARG A 44 6.33 10.99 2.20
N GLY A 45 5.35 10.20 1.78
CA GLY A 45 4.19 9.84 2.60
C GLY A 45 3.18 10.96 2.83
N VAL A 46 3.37 12.14 2.23
CA VAL A 46 2.48 13.30 2.38
C VAL A 46 1.45 13.33 1.25
N TYR A 47 0.19 13.04 1.55
CA TYR A 47 -0.91 12.94 0.59
C TYR A 47 -1.98 13.97 0.92
N GLY A 48 -2.53 14.70 -0.04
CA GLY A 48 -3.62 15.63 0.26
C GLY A 48 -4.95 14.90 0.37
N GLN A 49 -5.77 15.37 1.28
CA GLN A 49 -7.06 14.76 1.61
C GLN A 49 -8.22 15.60 1.08
N ARG A 50 -9.45 15.14 1.33
CA ARG A 50 -10.70 15.80 0.89
C ARG A 50 -10.81 17.24 1.39
N GLN A 51 -10.32 17.49 2.59
CA GLN A 51 -10.34 18.79 3.23
C GLN A 51 -9.13 19.64 2.79
N ALA A 52 -9.39 20.89 2.40
CA ALA A 52 -8.36 21.81 1.94
C ALA A 52 -7.37 22.20 3.04
N GLY A 53 -6.11 22.45 2.67
CA GLY A 53 -5.07 22.96 3.59
C GLY A 53 -4.43 21.91 4.50
N VAL A 54 -4.92 20.68 4.50
CA VAL A 54 -4.43 19.59 5.35
C VAL A 54 -4.07 18.34 4.53
N GLN A 55 -3.30 17.45 5.14
CA GLN A 55 -2.69 16.29 4.53
C GLN A 55 -2.92 15.05 5.39
N MET A 56 -3.04 13.91 4.71
CA MET A 56 -2.83 12.60 5.28
C MET A 56 -1.34 12.25 5.20
N ILE A 57 -0.78 11.82 6.33
CA ILE A 57 0.57 11.27 6.43
C ILE A 57 0.48 9.76 6.57
N ARG A 58 1.13 9.03 5.66
CA ARG A 58 1.25 7.57 5.75
C ARG A 58 2.62 7.17 6.24
N ILE A 59 2.62 6.40 7.32
CA ILE A 59 3.80 5.78 7.92
C ILE A 59 4.07 4.44 7.23
N LYS A 60 5.32 4.11 6.92
CA LYS A 60 5.71 2.82 6.32
C LYS A 60 6.15 1.85 7.41
N LEU A 61 5.37 0.78 7.65
CA LEU A 61 5.65 -0.24 8.67
C LEU A 61 5.84 -1.60 8.01
N PRO A 62 7.09 -1.99 7.67
CA PRO A 62 7.37 -3.26 7.01
C PRO A 62 6.68 -4.43 7.71
N TYR A 63 5.92 -5.23 6.96
CA TYR A 63 5.14 -6.39 7.42
C TYR A 63 4.29 -6.12 8.68
N GLY A 64 3.92 -4.85 8.90
CA GLY A 64 3.09 -4.40 10.01
C GLY A 64 3.77 -4.34 11.37
N ARG A 65 5.09 -4.53 11.47
CA ARG A 65 5.77 -4.53 12.77
C ARG A 65 5.75 -3.15 13.42
N ILE A 66 5.38 -3.11 14.69
CA ILE A 66 5.51 -1.93 15.54
C ILE A 66 5.87 -2.34 16.97
N THR A 67 6.79 -1.61 17.61
CA THR A 67 7.06 -1.75 19.05
C THR A 67 6.14 -0.86 19.88
N THR A 68 6.04 -1.11 21.18
CA THR A 68 5.25 -0.28 22.10
C THR A 68 5.75 1.16 22.16
N ASP A 69 7.06 1.39 22.13
CA ASP A 69 7.63 2.75 22.08
C ASP A 69 7.35 3.46 20.75
N GLN A 70 7.35 2.72 19.64
CA GLN A 70 6.93 3.25 18.34
C GLN A 70 5.43 3.59 18.34
N LEU A 71 4.58 2.76 18.94
CA LEU A 71 3.14 3.03 19.06
C LEU A 71 2.88 4.30 19.88
N ILE A 72 3.56 4.46 21.01
CA ILE A 72 3.52 5.68 21.82
C ILE A 72 4.00 6.89 21.01
N ARG A 73 5.10 6.76 20.27
CA ARG A 73 5.61 7.86 19.43
C ARG A 73 4.59 8.29 18.37
N ILE A 74 3.92 7.35 17.71
CA ILE A 74 2.88 7.67 16.73
C ILE A 74 1.70 8.38 17.41
N ALA A 75 1.30 7.95 18.61
CA ALA A 75 0.26 8.62 19.40
C ALA A 75 0.64 10.08 19.73
N ASP A 76 1.85 10.31 20.23
CA ASP A 76 2.35 11.65 20.58
C ASP A 76 2.47 12.57 19.35
N VAL A 77 2.85 12.01 18.20
CA VAL A 77 2.87 12.73 16.93
C VAL A 77 1.46 13.06 16.45
N SER A 78 0.51 12.12 16.61
CA SER A 78 -0.89 12.33 16.22
C SER A 78 -1.55 13.44 17.05
N ASP A 79 -1.30 13.50 18.36
CA ASP A 79 -1.84 14.56 19.23
C ASP A 79 -1.26 15.94 18.88
N ARG A 80 0.02 16.01 18.54
CA ARG A 80 0.71 17.28 18.29
C ARG A 80 0.39 17.89 16.92
N TYR A 81 0.22 17.05 15.90
CA TYR A 81 0.19 17.50 14.51
C TYR A 81 -1.06 17.06 13.73
N ALA A 82 -1.85 16.12 14.27
CA ALA A 82 -3.01 15.53 13.63
C ALA A 82 -4.25 15.65 14.55
N THR A 83 -5.09 14.62 14.60
CA THR A 83 -6.36 14.61 15.36
C THR A 83 -6.35 13.65 16.56
N GLY A 84 -5.20 13.09 16.94
CA GLY A 84 -5.12 12.03 17.95
C GLY A 84 -5.74 10.69 17.51
N ASN A 85 -5.96 10.48 16.20
CA ASN A 85 -6.42 9.20 15.64
C ASN A 85 -5.31 8.50 14.84
N LEU A 86 -5.22 7.18 14.98
CA LEU A 86 -4.29 6.30 14.27
C LEU A 86 -5.10 5.33 13.42
N HIS A 87 -5.03 5.49 12.10
CA HIS A 87 -5.78 4.65 11.16
C HIS A 87 -4.92 3.50 10.62
N ALA A 88 -5.20 2.27 11.06
CA ALA A 88 -4.61 1.05 10.51
C ALA A 88 -5.10 0.76 9.10
N THR A 89 -4.19 0.34 8.22
CA THR A 89 -4.48 0.19 6.79
C THR A 89 -4.44 -1.25 6.32
N THR A 90 -5.06 -1.52 5.18
CA THR A 90 -5.02 -2.84 4.51
C THR A 90 -3.65 -3.24 3.94
N ARG A 91 -2.63 -2.40 4.14
CA ARG A 91 -1.21 -2.70 3.88
C ARG A 91 -0.36 -2.65 5.14
N GLN A 92 -0.98 -2.74 6.31
CA GLN A 92 -0.31 -2.80 7.61
C GLN A 92 0.48 -1.54 7.99
N ASP A 93 0.23 -0.43 7.29
CA ASP A 93 0.70 0.90 7.65
C ASP A 93 -0.26 1.57 8.67
N ILE A 94 0.16 2.69 9.25
CA ILE A 94 -0.71 3.65 9.97
C ILE A 94 -0.80 4.97 9.19
N GLN A 95 -1.99 5.56 9.13
CA GLN A 95 -2.23 6.90 8.58
C GLN A 95 -2.65 7.89 9.67
N LEU A 96 -2.08 9.09 9.62
CA LEU A 96 -2.46 10.25 10.41
C LEU A 96 -3.12 11.27 9.48
N HIS A 97 -4.27 11.82 9.86
CA HIS A 97 -5.05 12.72 9.01
C HIS A 97 -5.07 14.15 9.57
N PHE A 98 -5.47 15.11 8.73
CA PHE A 98 -5.61 16.53 9.07
C PHE A 98 -4.30 17.23 9.47
N VAL A 99 -3.15 16.73 9.00
CA VAL A 99 -1.84 17.33 9.27
C VAL A 99 -1.66 18.57 8.41
N LYS A 100 -1.27 19.71 8.99
CA LYS A 100 -0.94 20.90 8.20
C LYS A 100 0.32 20.64 7.39
N LEU A 101 0.33 21.09 6.13
CA LEU A 101 1.47 20.87 5.24
C LEU A 101 2.80 21.36 5.83
N ALA A 102 2.79 22.53 6.47
CA ALA A 102 3.97 23.14 7.08
C ALA A 102 4.56 22.33 8.25
N ASP A 103 3.75 21.51 8.91
CA ASP A 103 4.16 20.70 10.06
C ASP A 103 4.75 19.34 9.63
N SER A 104 4.48 18.91 8.38
CA SER A 104 4.91 17.60 7.87
C SER A 104 6.42 17.32 7.98
N PRO A 105 7.35 18.29 7.82
CA PRO A 105 8.78 18.00 8.00
C PRO A 105 9.17 17.71 9.45
N GLN A 106 8.65 18.47 10.43
CA GLN A 106 8.96 18.24 11.84
C GLN A 106 8.27 16.97 12.34
N LEU A 107 7.02 16.72 11.90
CA LEU A 107 6.34 15.45 12.15
C LEU A 107 7.19 14.26 11.70
N TRP A 108 7.79 14.34 10.50
CA TRP A 108 8.63 13.26 9.99
C TRP A 108 9.91 13.10 10.83
N ALA A 109 10.56 14.21 11.20
CA ALA A 109 11.73 14.16 12.08
C ALA A 109 11.44 13.43 13.41
N ASP A 110 10.30 13.73 14.03
CA ASP A 110 9.91 13.12 15.31
C ASP A 110 9.58 11.63 15.19
N LEU A 111 9.13 11.16 14.02
CA LEU A 111 8.92 9.74 13.74
C LEU A 111 10.25 9.01 13.50
N GLU A 112 11.18 9.64 12.77
CA GLU A 112 12.51 9.08 12.51
C GLU A 112 13.33 8.93 13.81
N ASP A 113 13.07 9.75 14.84
CA ASP A 113 13.64 9.57 16.18
C ASP A 113 13.35 8.19 16.78
N ALA A 114 12.23 7.57 16.41
CA ALA A 114 11.82 6.22 16.81
C ALA A 114 12.06 5.16 15.71
N GLY A 115 12.86 5.48 14.70
CA GLY A 115 13.15 4.59 13.57
C GLY A 115 11.95 4.36 12.63
N ILE A 116 11.00 5.31 12.59
CA ILE A 116 9.79 5.23 11.77
C ILE A 116 9.93 6.17 10.57
N THR A 117 9.80 5.63 9.36
CA THR A 117 9.95 6.42 8.12
C THR A 117 8.64 6.66 7.38
N LEU A 118 8.55 7.79 6.67
CA LEU A 118 7.49 8.10 5.70
C LEU A 118 7.93 7.85 4.26
N LYS A 119 9.23 7.64 4.03
CA LYS A 119 9.81 7.53 2.70
C LYS A 119 9.16 6.38 1.94
N GLU A 120 8.67 6.68 0.74
CA GLU A 120 8.03 5.73 -0.20
C GLU A 120 6.76 5.03 0.33
N ALA A 121 6.14 5.53 1.39
CA ALA A 121 4.82 5.03 1.82
C ALA A 121 3.73 5.29 0.75
N CYS A 122 3.91 6.38 0.00
CA CYS A 122 3.07 6.83 -1.11
C CYS A 122 3.92 7.05 -2.39
N GLY A 123 3.31 7.59 -3.46
CA GLY A 123 4.03 7.85 -4.72
C GLY A 123 4.10 6.65 -5.68
N ASN A 124 4.90 6.83 -6.75
CA ASN A 124 5.20 5.80 -7.74
C ASN A 124 6.51 5.09 -7.37
N THR A 125 6.46 4.39 -6.24
CA THR A 125 7.60 3.75 -5.59
C THR A 125 7.20 2.33 -5.15
N VAL A 126 8.14 1.59 -4.57
CA VAL A 126 7.82 0.36 -3.83
C VAL A 126 7.14 0.75 -2.52
N ARG A 127 5.88 0.34 -2.38
CA ARG A 127 5.07 0.60 -1.18
C ARG A 127 5.53 -0.26 -0.01
N ASN A 128 4.82 -0.17 1.12
CA ASN A 128 5.06 -1.08 2.22
C ASN A 128 5.05 -2.55 1.76
N VAL A 129 5.96 -3.35 2.29
CA VAL A 129 6.00 -4.80 2.07
C VAL A 129 4.98 -5.43 3.01
N THR A 130 3.88 -5.93 2.45
CA THR A 130 2.85 -6.60 3.25
C THR A 130 3.37 -7.98 3.66
N GLY A 131 3.10 -8.43 4.88
CA GLY A 131 3.46 -9.75 5.37
C GLY A 131 2.30 -10.44 6.07
N SER A 132 2.31 -11.77 6.15
CA SER A 132 1.45 -12.48 7.09
C SER A 132 1.67 -11.96 8.50
N ALA A 133 0.63 -11.42 9.16
CA ALA A 133 0.76 -10.93 10.52
C ALA A 133 1.20 -12.02 11.51
N ARG A 134 0.88 -13.29 11.21
CA ARG A 134 1.28 -14.44 12.04
C ARG A 134 2.72 -14.91 11.80
N ALA A 135 3.48 -14.29 10.89
CA ALA A 135 4.85 -14.70 10.60
C ALA A 135 5.72 -14.76 11.88
N GLY A 136 6.42 -15.88 12.06
CA GLY A 136 7.23 -16.21 13.22
C GLY A 136 6.48 -16.97 14.33
N VAL A 137 5.15 -16.96 14.33
CA VAL A 137 4.29 -17.59 15.36
C VAL A 137 3.20 -18.50 14.77
N ASP A 138 3.06 -18.51 13.45
CA ASP A 138 2.08 -19.30 12.70
C ASP A 138 2.38 -20.81 12.83
N PRO A 139 1.45 -21.64 13.33
CA PRO A 139 1.61 -23.09 13.39
C PRO A 139 1.86 -23.75 12.02
N ASP A 140 1.39 -23.12 10.94
CA ASP A 140 1.45 -23.69 9.59
C ASP A 140 2.64 -23.18 8.75
N GLU A 141 3.49 -22.28 9.29
CA GLU A 141 4.58 -21.71 8.50
C GLU A 141 5.79 -22.65 8.37
N LEU A 142 6.37 -22.71 7.17
CA LEU A 142 7.57 -23.50 6.92
C LEU A 142 8.82 -22.89 7.58
N PHE A 143 8.91 -21.57 7.59
CA PHE A 143 9.94 -20.78 8.25
C PHE A 143 9.44 -19.33 8.44
N ASP A 144 10.04 -18.59 9.38
CA ASP A 144 9.66 -17.20 9.62
C ASP A 144 10.07 -16.30 8.44
N ILE A 145 9.07 -15.66 7.82
CA ILE A 145 9.27 -14.78 6.67
C ILE A 145 9.62 -13.33 7.05
N SER A 146 9.55 -12.97 8.33
CA SER A 146 9.76 -11.60 8.82
C SER A 146 11.11 -11.01 8.40
N PRO A 147 12.25 -11.75 8.49
CA PRO A 147 13.54 -11.23 8.05
C PRO A 147 13.57 -10.91 6.55
N TYR A 148 12.91 -11.71 5.72
CA TYR A 148 12.85 -11.50 4.27
C TYR A 148 12.00 -10.29 3.92
N ALA A 149 10.84 -10.12 4.56
CA ALA A 149 10.00 -8.94 4.35
C ALA A 149 10.72 -7.65 4.76
N HIS A 150 11.49 -7.69 5.86
CA HIS A 150 12.31 -6.57 6.29
C HIS A 150 13.46 -6.27 5.32
N ALA A 151 14.21 -7.30 4.91
CA ALA A 151 15.32 -7.15 3.97
C ALA A 151 14.87 -6.63 2.60
N ILE A 152 13.71 -7.07 2.10
CA ILE A 152 13.10 -6.52 0.87
C ILE A 152 12.82 -5.03 1.06
N PHE A 153 12.23 -4.64 2.20
CA PHE A 153 11.98 -3.23 2.50
C PHE A 153 13.28 -2.42 2.50
N GLU A 154 14.29 -2.85 3.23
CA GLU A 154 15.57 -2.12 3.34
C GLU A 154 16.28 -2.03 1.99
N TYR A 155 16.29 -3.11 1.21
CA TYR A 155 16.96 -3.16 -0.09
C TYR A 155 16.39 -2.16 -1.10
N PHE A 156 15.07 -2.00 -1.12
CA PHE A 156 14.37 -1.13 -2.07
C PHE A 156 14.14 0.29 -1.54
N LEU A 157 14.26 0.52 -0.23
CA LEU A 157 14.15 1.86 0.35
C LEU A 157 15.29 2.76 -0.14
N ARG A 158 14.95 3.91 -0.72
CA ARG A 158 15.90 4.87 -1.34
C ARG A 158 16.71 4.28 -2.50
N ASN A 159 16.33 3.10 -2.99
CA ASN A 159 16.97 2.51 -4.16
C ASN A 159 16.64 3.38 -5.39
N PRO A 160 17.63 3.78 -6.22
CA PRO A 160 17.41 4.62 -7.40
C PRO A 160 16.29 4.13 -8.32
N ILE A 161 16.15 2.81 -8.49
CA ILE A 161 15.13 2.19 -9.36
C ILE A 161 13.70 2.39 -8.84
N CYS A 162 13.56 2.71 -7.55
CA CYS A 162 12.29 2.83 -6.87
C CYS A 162 11.84 4.28 -6.69
N GLN A 163 12.62 5.28 -7.12
CA GLN A 163 12.31 6.69 -6.84
C GLN A 163 11.30 7.31 -7.82
N GLU A 164 11.23 6.83 -9.06
CA GLU A 164 10.40 7.44 -10.12
C GLU A 164 9.81 6.43 -11.11
N MET A 165 9.17 5.38 -10.60
CA MET A 165 8.53 4.37 -11.46
C MET A 165 7.30 4.91 -12.20
N GLY A 166 6.84 4.18 -13.23
CA GLY A 166 5.59 4.53 -13.93
C GLY A 166 4.36 4.52 -13.02
N ARG A 167 4.32 3.62 -12.03
CA ARG A 167 3.25 3.55 -11.02
C ARG A 167 3.71 2.85 -9.74
N LYS A 168 2.89 2.90 -8.68
CA LYS A 168 3.12 2.17 -7.42
C LYS A 168 3.34 0.67 -7.66
N PHE A 169 4.30 0.11 -6.94
CA PHE A 169 4.64 -1.32 -6.92
C PHE A 169 4.41 -1.89 -5.52
N LYS A 170 3.77 -3.05 -5.42
CA LYS A 170 3.32 -3.66 -4.16
C LYS A 170 3.84 -5.08 -4.06
N ILE A 171 4.48 -5.39 -2.94
CA ILE A 171 5.02 -6.71 -2.62
C ILE A 171 4.26 -7.27 -1.41
N ALA A 172 4.02 -8.58 -1.40
CA ALA A 172 3.51 -9.33 -0.26
C ALA A 172 4.31 -10.61 -0.02
N VAL A 173 4.46 -10.98 1.25
CA VAL A 173 5.17 -12.18 1.72
C VAL A 173 4.27 -12.96 2.68
N SER A 174 3.74 -14.08 2.24
CA SER A 174 2.89 -14.95 3.06
C SER A 174 3.73 -15.91 3.90
N SER A 175 3.22 -16.35 5.05
CA SER A 175 3.87 -17.31 5.97
C SER A 175 3.64 -18.78 5.57
N SER A 176 2.58 -19.05 4.80
CA SER A 176 2.19 -20.41 4.41
C SER A 176 1.39 -20.43 3.10
N GLU A 177 1.05 -21.63 2.62
CA GLU A 177 0.23 -21.87 1.43
C GLU A 177 -1.15 -21.21 1.48
N LYS A 178 -1.65 -20.88 2.68
CA LYS A 178 -2.93 -20.19 2.87
C LYS A 178 -2.92 -18.76 2.33
N ASP A 179 -1.74 -18.24 1.96
CA ASP A 179 -1.55 -16.91 1.37
C ASP A 179 -2.24 -15.78 2.16
N SER A 180 -2.13 -15.77 3.50
CA SER A 180 -2.82 -14.77 4.33
C SER A 180 -2.35 -13.32 4.12
N ALA A 181 -1.25 -13.08 3.39
CA ALA A 181 -0.84 -11.75 2.94
C ALA A 181 -1.50 -11.33 1.60
N TYR A 182 -2.33 -12.20 1.00
CA TYR A 182 -2.99 -12.03 -0.30
C TYR A 182 -2.00 -11.71 -1.42
N GLY A 183 -0.93 -12.50 -1.54
CA GLY A 183 0.11 -12.40 -2.57
C GLY A 183 -0.45 -12.30 -3.98
N TYR A 184 -1.54 -13.02 -4.27
CA TYR A 184 -2.15 -13.04 -5.60
C TYR A 184 -2.74 -11.68 -6.08
N MET A 185 -2.94 -10.69 -5.20
CA MET A 185 -3.39 -9.35 -5.61
C MET A 185 -2.27 -8.29 -5.66
N HIS A 186 -1.02 -8.71 -5.42
CA HIS A 186 0.15 -7.83 -5.39
C HIS A 186 0.91 -7.87 -6.72
N ASP A 187 1.75 -6.87 -6.98
CA ASP A 187 2.63 -6.89 -8.15
C ASP A 187 3.61 -8.07 -8.02
N ILE A 188 4.10 -8.36 -6.80
CA ILE A 188 4.80 -9.59 -6.43
C ILE A 188 4.17 -10.20 -5.18
N GLY A 189 3.88 -11.50 -5.22
CA GLY A 189 3.53 -12.33 -4.06
C GLY A 189 4.58 -13.41 -3.84
N LEU A 190 5.01 -13.61 -2.59
CA LEU A 190 5.96 -14.66 -2.20
C LEU A 190 5.28 -15.62 -1.22
N ILE A 191 5.35 -16.92 -1.52
CA ILE A 191 4.82 -17.98 -0.66
C ILE A 191 5.96 -18.96 -0.35
N PRO A 192 6.27 -19.25 0.92
CA PRO A 192 7.44 -20.03 1.30
C PRO A 192 7.36 -21.46 0.79
N ARG A 193 8.51 -22.01 0.44
CA ARG A 193 8.71 -23.38 -0.05
C ARG A 193 10.02 -23.94 0.48
N ILE A 194 10.07 -25.26 0.64
CA ILE A 194 11.31 -26.00 0.85
C ILE A 194 11.39 -27.06 -0.26
N GLN A 195 12.45 -27.01 -1.07
CA GLN A 195 12.71 -27.99 -2.11
C GLN A 195 14.09 -28.60 -1.89
N ALA A 196 14.15 -29.93 -1.76
CA ALA A 196 15.40 -30.66 -1.49
C ALA A 196 16.20 -30.11 -0.29
N GLY A 197 15.51 -29.64 0.75
CA GLY A 197 16.12 -29.06 1.96
C GLY A 197 16.56 -27.60 1.82
N VAL A 198 16.43 -26.98 0.65
CA VAL A 198 16.74 -25.58 0.39
C VAL A 198 15.49 -24.72 0.58
N ARG A 199 15.64 -23.60 1.30
CA ARG A 199 14.57 -22.61 1.47
C ARG A 199 14.43 -21.74 0.23
N GLY A 200 13.18 -21.43 -0.10
CA GLY A 200 12.86 -20.57 -1.21
C GLY A 200 11.40 -20.17 -1.20
N PHE A 201 10.93 -19.67 -2.33
CA PHE A 201 9.58 -19.14 -2.48
C PHE A 201 8.99 -19.54 -3.82
N LYS A 202 7.71 -19.91 -3.81
CA LYS A 202 6.83 -19.75 -4.97
C LYS A 202 6.61 -18.26 -5.18
N VAL A 203 6.68 -17.82 -6.43
CA VAL A 203 6.57 -16.41 -6.80
C VAL A 203 5.38 -16.18 -7.71
N LEU A 204 4.51 -15.26 -7.29
CA LEU A 204 3.37 -14.76 -8.04
C LEU A 204 3.72 -13.38 -8.61
N LEU A 205 3.29 -13.10 -9.84
CA LEU A 205 3.64 -11.89 -10.59
C LEU A 205 2.41 -11.25 -11.25
N GLY A 206 2.27 -9.93 -11.11
CA GLY A 206 1.37 -9.11 -11.92
C GLY A 206 -0.07 -9.01 -11.44
N GLY A 207 -0.33 -9.14 -10.15
CA GLY A 207 -1.65 -8.90 -9.57
C GLY A 207 -1.99 -7.41 -9.40
N GLY A 208 -3.26 -7.13 -9.16
CA GLY A 208 -3.68 -5.82 -8.70
C GLY A 208 -5.16 -5.54 -8.89
N LEU A 209 -5.77 -4.93 -7.88
CA LEU A 209 -7.18 -4.53 -7.86
C LEU A 209 -7.45 -3.30 -8.75
N GLY A 210 -7.81 -2.14 -8.18
CA GLY A 210 -8.22 -0.99 -8.99
C GLY A 210 -9.53 -1.25 -9.75
N ALA A 211 -9.88 -0.37 -10.70
CA ALA A 211 -11.18 -0.44 -11.38
C ALA A 211 -11.42 -1.76 -12.16
N GLN A 212 -10.33 -2.34 -12.68
CA GLN A 212 -10.31 -3.63 -13.37
C GLN A 212 -9.31 -4.54 -12.64
N PRO A 213 -9.75 -5.44 -11.74
CA PRO A 213 -8.87 -6.31 -10.97
C PRO A 213 -8.24 -7.44 -11.82
N PHE A 214 -7.00 -7.84 -11.47
CA PHE A 214 -6.26 -8.97 -12.05
C PHE A 214 -5.65 -9.78 -10.90
N ALA A 215 -5.71 -11.12 -11.01
CA ALA A 215 -4.93 -12.02 -10.16
C ALA A 215 -3.51 -12.17 -10.73
N ALA A 216 -2.53 -12.31 -9.85
CA ALA A 216 -1.14 -12.58 -10.20
C ALA A 216 -1.01 -14.01 -10.74
N GLN A 217 -0.10 -14.19 -11.70
CA GLN A 217 0.24 -15.50 -12.27
C GLN A 217 1.45 -16.08 -11.56
N THR A 218 1.52 -17.40 -11.39
CA THR A 218 2.76 -18.04 -10.91
C THR A 218 3.85 -17.88 -11.97
N VAL A 219 4.94 -17.18 -11.63
CA VAL A 219 6.11 -17.04 -12.51
C VAL A 219 7.18 -18.10 -12.22
N SER A 220 7.24 -18.61 -10.99
CA SER A 220 8.05 -19.76 -10.62
C SER A 220 7.43 -20.47 -9.42
N GLU A 221 7.43 -21.79 -9.43
CA GLU A 221 7.05 -22.60 -8.26
C GLU A 221 8.14 -22.61 -7.18
N PHE A 222 9.39 -22.29 -7.54
CA PHE A 222 10.49 -22.21 -6.58
C PHE A 222 11.61 -21.27 -7.06
N ILE A 223 11.96 -20.30 -6.22
CA ILE A 223 13.17 -19.50 -6.32
C ILE A 223 13.87 -19.59 -4.96
N GLU A 224 15.14 -19.97 -4.96
CA GLU A 224 15.97 -19.99 -3.75
C GLU A 224 15.99 -18.63 -3.07
N GLU A 225 15.98 -18.62 -1.75
CA GLU A 225 15.77 -17.41 -0.95
C GLU A 225 16.78 -16.28 -1.27
N GLU A 226 18.03 -16.63 -1.55
CA GLU A 226 19.09 -15.67 -1.89
C GLU A 226 18.89 -14.99 -3.27
N ARG A 227 18.07 -15.58 -4.14
CA ARG A 227 17.80 -15.05 -5.49
C ARG A 227 16.54 -14.20 -5.55
N VAL A 228 15.74 -14.15 -4.49
CA VAL A 228 14.44 -13.46 -4.46
C VAL A 228 14.59 -11.94 -4.62
N ILE A 229 15.44 -11.30 -3.83
CA ILE A 229 15.65 -9.84 -3.92
C ILE A 229 16.23 -9.44 -5.29
N PRO A 230 17.28 -10.10 -5.82
CA PRO A 230 17.74 -9.87 -7.20
C PRO A 230 16.64 -10.05 -8.25
N PHE A 231 15.80 -11.09 -8.11
CA PHE A 231 14.67 -11.32 -9.01
C PHE A 231 13.65 -10.16 -8.97
N ILE A 232 13.31 -9.66 -7.78
CA ILE A 232 12.40 -8.50 -7.65
C ILE A 232 13.02 -7.25 -8.28
N GLU A 233 14.32 -7.01 -8.12
CA GLU A 233 15.01 -5.90 -8.78
C GLU A 233 14.88 -5.99 -10.30
N ALA A 234 15.12 -7.16 -10.89
CA ALA A 234 14.96 -7.39 -12.33
C ALA A 234 13.52 -7.11 -12.79
N VAL A 235 12.51 -7.60 -12.06
CA VAL A 235 11.10 -7.32 -12.34
C VAL A 235 10.82 -5.81 -12.32
N ILE A 236 11.32 -5.09 -11.31
CA ILE A 236 11.13 -3.65 -11.20
C ILE A 236 11.78 -2.92 -12.39
N ARG A 237 12.99 -3.31 -12.81
CA ARG A 237 13.66 -2.74 -13.99
C ARG A 237 12.85 -2.96 -15.28
N VAL A 238 12.27 -4.15 -15.47
CA VAL A 238 11.37 -4.42 -16.60
C VAL A 238 10.13 -3.51 -16.53
N PHE A 239 9.50 -3.42 -15.36
CA PHE A 239 8.33 -2.56 -15.19
C PHE A 239 8.65 -1.07 -15.43
N ASP A 240 9.78 -0.59 -14.92
CA ASP A 240 10.21 0.79 -15.05
C ASP A 240 10.48 1.18 -16.51
N ARG A 241 11.13 0.27 -17.25
CA ARG A 241 11.55 0.47 -18.64
C ARG A 241 10.41 0.38 -19.65
N TYR A 242 9.53 -0.60 -19.47
CA TYR A 242 8.50 -0.93 -20.46
C TYR A 242 7.09 -0.52 -20.04
N GLY A 243 6.89 -0.13 -18.78
CA GLY A 243 5.59 0.29 -18.26
C GLY A 243 5.08 1.60 -18.86
N GLU A 244 3.76 1.67 -19.06
CA GLU A 244 3.02 2.87 -19.48
C GLU A 244 3.15 3.99 -18.45
N ARG A 245 3.49 5.22 -18.90
CA ARG A 245 3.67 6.41 -18.05
C ARG A 245 2.71 7.54 -18.38
N THR A 246 2.10 7.54 -19.55
CA THR A 246 1.15 8.56 -20.01
C THR A 246 -0.26 8.23 -19.51
N LYS A 247 -0.76 7.02 -19.81
CA LYS A 247 -2.12 6.59 -19.43
C LYS A 247 -2.12 5.99 -18.04
N ARG A 248 -2.31 6.83 -17.02
CA ARG A 248 -2.26 6.44 -15.61
C ARG A 248 -3.13 5.25 -15.22
N HIS A 249 -4.32 5.11 -15.81
CA HIS A 249 -5.23 3.98 -15.52
C HIS A 249 -4.75 2.65 -16.13
N LYS A 250 -3.75 2.68 -17.02
CA LYS A 250 -3.04 1.53 -17.61
C LYS A 250 -1.58 1.39 -17.11
N ALA A 251 -1.10 2.28 -16.26
CA ALA A 251 0.31 2.35 -15.84
C ALA A 251 0.77 1.29 -14.81
N ARG A 252 -0.11 0.40 -14.34
CA ARG A 252 0.29 -0.68 -13.39
C ARG A 252 0.90 -1.86 -14.14
N MET A 253 1.87 -2.53 -13.52
CA MET A 253 2.60 -3.67 -14.12
C MET A 253 1.68 -4.77 -14.65
N LYS A 254 0.55 -5.04 -14.00
CA LYS A 254 -0.44 -6.01 -14.49
C LYS A 254 -0.89 -5.80 -15.94
N TYR A 255 -0.96 -4.55 -16.42
CA TYR A 255 -1.33 -4.26 -17.80
C TYR A 255 -0.15 -4.57 -18.73
N LEU A 256 1.06 -4.17 -18.36
CA LEU A 256 2.27 -4.55 -19.09
C LEU A 256 2.38 -6.09 -19.23
N LEU A 257 2.21 -6.83 -18.13
CA LEU A 257 2.24 -8.30 -18.15
C LEU A 257 1.13 -8.88 -19.05
N ASN A 258 -0.08 -8.34 -18.97
CA ASN A 258 -1.19 -8.76 -19.83
C ASN A 258 -0.91 -8.48 -21.32
N ASP A 259 -0.26 -7.36 -21.63
CA ASP A 259 -0.03 -6.91 -23.00
C ASP A 259 1.10 -7.70 -23.69
N ILE A 260 2.19 -8.02 -22.97
CA ILE A 260 3.33 -8.76 -23.53
C ILE A 260 3.31 -10.26 -23.26
N GLY A 261 2.53 -10.71 -22.26
CA GLY A 261 2.50 -12.11 -21.82
C GLY A 261 3.61 -12.47 -20.83
N LEU A 262 3.41 -13.57 -20.09
CA LEU A 262 4.34 -14.02 -19.05
C LEU A 262 5.71 -14.44 -19.61
N GLU A 263 5.73 -15.16 -20.73
CA GLU A 263 6.95 -15.66 -21.37
C GLU A 263 7.89 -14.51 -21.78
N GLU A 264 7.36 -13.52 -22.50
CA GLU A 264 8.14 -12.35 -22.91
C GLU A 264 8.58 -11.51 -21.70
N PHE A 265 7.75 -11.42 -20.66
CA PHE A 265 8.14 -10.76 -19.42
C PHE A 265 9.33 -11.48 -18.76
N GLN A 266 9.33 -12.82 -18.72
CA GLN A 266 10.44 -13.63 -18.18
C GLN A 266 11.72 -13.46 -19.00
N ASN A 267 11.62 -13.40 -20.34
CA ASN A 267 12.77 -13.11 -21.21
C ASN A 267 13.42 -11.77 -20.84
N ARG A 268 12.60 -10.73 -20.62
CA ARG A 268 13.10 -9.41 -20.21
C ARG A 268 13.69 -9.39 -18.81
N ILE A 269 13.15 -10.18 -17.87
CA ILE A 269 13.77 -10.37 -16.55
C ILE A 269 15.19 -10.93 -16.71
N ALA A 270 15.36 -11.95 -17.57
CA ALA A 270 16.67 -12.55 -17.82
C ALA A 270 17.66 -11.54 -18.42
N GLU A 271 17.21 -10.66 -19.32
CA GLU A 271 18.04 -9.59 -19.88
C GLU A 271 18.53 -8.56 -18.86
N GLU A 272 17.76 -8.30 -17.79
CA GLU A 272 18.16 -7.36 -16.74
C GLU A 272 19.19 -7.96 -15.77
N TRP A 273 19.37 -9.29 -15.76
CA TRP A 273 20.17 -9.98 -14.75
C TRP A 273 21.63 -9.50 -14.69
N THR A 274 22.24 -9.22 -15.85
CA THR A 274 23.62 -8.72 -15.95
C THR A 274 23.81 -7.36 -15.27
N ALA A 275 22.78 -6.52 -15.21
CA ALA A 275 22.88 -5.17 -14.63
C ALA A 275 22.51 -5.06 -13.16
N LEU A 276 22.05 -6.16 -12.55
CA LEU A 276 21.68 -6.16 -11.14
C LEU A 276 22.89 -5.87 -10.27
N ARG A 277 22.66 -5.06 -9.22
CA ARG A 277 23.67 -4.71 -8.21
C ARG A 277 24.27 -5.94 -7.54
N VAL A 278 23.42 -6.93 -7.26
CA VAL A 278 23.82 -8.23 -6.69
C VAL A 278 23.07 -9.35 -7.42
N LYS A 279 23.71 -10.53 -7.57
CA LYS A 279 23.08 -11.71 -8.17
C LYS A 279 22.48 -12.65 -7.13
N THR A 280 22.99 -12.57 -5.90
CA THR A 280 22.49 -13.24 -4.71
C THR A 280 22.50 -12.24 -3.56
N PHE A 281 21.55 -12.36 -2.65
CA PHE A 281 21.43 -11.51 -1.47
C PHE A 281 21.12 -12.39 -0.27
N GLN A 282 22.08 -12.50 0.66
CA GLN A 282 21.89 -13.25 1.88
C GLN A 282 21.04 -12.44 2.86
N VAL A 283 19.83 -12.92 3.14
CA VAL A 283 19.01 -12.37 4.20
C VAL A 283 19.62 -12.86 5.52
N SER A 284 20.24 -11.94 6.25
CA SER A 284 20.62 -12.22 7.63
C SER A 284 19.34 -12.56 8.41
N LEU A 285 19.41 -13.53 9.31
CA LEU A 285 18.36 -13.83 10.28
C LEU A 285 18.82 -13.22 11.62
N PRO A 286 18.58 -11.92 11.90
CA PRO A 286 19.11 -11.31 13.11
C PRO A 286 18.55 -11.99 14.35
N SER A 287 19.31 -11.96 15.46
CA SER A 287 18.84 -12.41 16.76
C SER A 287 17.57 -11.68 17.20
N ALA A 288 17.38 -10.40 16.83
CA ALA A 288 16.16 -9.64 17.10
C ALA A 288 14.87 -10.23 16.51
N PHE A 289 14.99 -11.14 15.53
CA PHE A 289 13.87 -11.93 14.98
C PHE A 289 13.82 -13.35 15.55
N GLN A 290 14.93 -13.82 16.13
CA GLN A 290 14.98 -15.01 16.94
C GLN A 290 14.68 -14.62 18.39
N VAL A 291 13.40 -14.43 18.72
CA VAL A 291 13.01 -14.38 20.13
C VAL A 291 13.40 -15.75 20.71
N SER A 292 14.54 -15.81 21.40
CA SER A 292 14.96 -17.02 22.05
C SER A 292 13.97 -17.33 23.16
N ALA A 293 13.69 -18.61 23.39
CA ALA A 293 12.88 -19.04 24.53
C ALA A 293 13.45 -18.53 25.88
N ASP A 294 14.72 -18.11 25.91
CA ASP A 294 15.38 -17.56 27.10
C ASP A 294 15.18 -16.04 27.29
N GLU A 295 15.00 -15.24 26.23
CA GLU A 295 14.65 -13.81 26.36
C GLU A 295 13.21 -13.60 26.84
N THR A 296 12.34 -14.61 26.66
CA THR A 296 10.96 -14.66 27.20
C THR A 296 10.88 -15.32 28.60
N ALA A 297 12.02 -15.78 29.12
CA ALA A 297 12.15 -16.40 30.43
C ALA A 297 12.67 -15.45 31.53
N GLN A 298 13.04 -14.20 31.19
CA GLN A 298 13.23 -13.21 32.25
C GLN A 298 11.86 -12.93 32.88
N PRO A 299 11.69 -13.15 34.20
CA PRO A 299 10.50 -12.68 34.86
C PRO A 299 10.42 -11.18 34.57
N LEU A 300 9.32 -10.75 33.94
CA LEU A 300 8.93 -9.34 33.92
C LEU A 300 9.20 -8.81 35.32
N LYS A 301 10.06 -7.79 35.45
CA LYS A 301 10.34 -7.18 36.74
C LYS A 301 8.98 -6.82 37.33
N GLN A 302 8.55 -7.55 38.35
CA GLN A 302 7.47 -7.08 39.20
C GLN A 302 7.89 -5.68 39.62
N PRO A 303 7.06 -4.65 39.41
CA PRO A 303 7.38 -3.34 39.96
C PRO A 303 7.66 -3.57 41.45
N SER A 304 8.88 -3.23 41.88
CA SER A 304 9.21 -3.19 43.30
C SER A 304 8.14 -2.32 43.94
N ASN A 305 7.36 -2.90 44.85
CA ASN A 305 6.31 -2.25 45.64
C ASN A 305 6.90 -1.21 46.61
N GLU A 306 7.71 -0.28 46.11
CA GLU A 306 8.25 0.82 46.87
C GLU A 306 8.02 2.11 46.07
N THR A 307 6.94 2.80 46.44
CA THR A 307 6.63 4.23 46.21
C THR A 307 5.96 4.70 44.90
N ALA A 308 5.16 3.87 44.23
CA ALA A 308 4.11 4.40 43.35
C ALA A 308 2.80 4.53 44.14
N GLU A 309 2.38 5.76 44.48
CA GLU A 309 1.03 5.98 45.00
C GLU A 309 0.00 5.46 43.97
N PRO A 310 -0.97 4.63 44.39
CA PRO A 310 -2.03 4.20 43.50
C PRO A 310 -2.82 5.43 43.06
N LEU A 311 -2.95 5.62 41.75
CA LEU A 311 -3.93 6.52 41.16
C LEU A 311 -5.30 6.17 41.76
N LYS A 312 -5.81 7.04 42.64
CA LYS A 312 -7.16 6.91 43.19
C LYS A 312 -8.14 7.05 42.02
N PRO A 313 -9.04 6.07 41.78
CA PRO A 313 -10.14 6.27 40.88
C PRO A 313 -11.05 7.34 41.51
N GLU A 314 -11.23 8.48 40.85
CA GLU A 314 -12.35 9.36 41.19
C GLU A 314 -13.64 8.59 40.91
N THR A 315 -14.39 8.37 41.99
CA THR A 315 -15.75 7.83 42.10
C THR A 315 -16.50 7.66 40.78
N THR A 316 -16.33 6.49 40.16
CA THR A 316 -17.31 5.94 39.24
C THR A 316 -18.28 5.09 40.04
N GLN A 317 -19.57 5.40 39.89
CA GLN A 317 -20.67 4.66 40.51
C GLN A 317 -20.51 3.17 40.25
N SER A 318 -20.62 2.39 41.33
CA SER A 318 -20.62 0.93 41.31
C SER A 318 -21.76 0.40 40.44
N LEU A 319 -21.45 0.04 39.20
CA LEU A 319 -22.28 -0.85 38.39
C LEU A 319 -21.89 -2.28 38.75
N LYS A 320 -22.87 -3.04 39.24
CA LYS A 320 -22.74 -4.49 39.46
C LYS A 320 -22.45 -5.17 38.11
N PRO A 321 -21.64 -6.23 38.08
CA PRO A 321 -21.42 -6.99 36.85
C PRO A 321 -22.71 -7.76 36.52
N GLU A 322 -23.41 -7.34 35.47
CA GLU A 322 -24.35 -8.23 34.78
C GLU A 322 -23.54 -9.33 34.09
N THR A 323 -24.14 -10.51 34.01
CA THR A 323 -23.60 -11.84 33.66
C THR A 323 -22.97 -12.00 32.26
N ALA A 324 -22.52 -10.93 31.62
CA ALA A 324 -21.96 -10.91 30.26
C ALA A 324 -20.44 -11.18 30.20
N THR A 325 -19.67 -10.97 31.26
CA THR A 325 -18.19 -11.07 31.25
C THR A 325 -17.65 -12.49 30.96
N PRO A 326 -18.19 -13.58 31.57
CA PRO A 326 -17.66 -14.93 31.34
C PRO A 326 -17.91 -15.45 29.92
N LEU A 327 -19.11 -15.22 29.36
CA LEU A 327 -19.46 -15.66 28.01
C LEU A 327 -18.66 -14.90 26.96
N LYS A 328 -18.48 -13.58 27.13
CA LYS A 328 -17.67 -12.76 26.22
C LYS A 328 -16.21 -13.22 26.20
N LEU A 329 -15.63 -13.51 27.37
CA LEU A 329 -14.27 -14.06 27.48
C LEU A 329 -14.16 -15.40 26.73
N GLU A 330 -15.10 -16.32 26.92
CA GLU A 330 -15.09 -17.62 26.22
C GLU A 330 -15.16 -17.45 24.69
N THR A 331 -16.09 -16.63 24.20
CA THR A 331 -16.20 -16.30 22.77
C THR A 331 -14.91 -15.66 22.25
N TRP A 332 -14.33 -14.71 23.00
CA TRP A 332 -13.09 -14.03 22.63
C TRP A 332 -11.89 -14.98 22.59
N LEU A 333 -11.74 -15.86 23.58
CA LEU A 333 -10.70 -16.89 23.58
C LEU A 333 -10.81 -17.79 22.34
N ARG A 334 -12.03 -18.12 21.90
CA ARG A 334 -12.26 -18.95 20.72
C ARG A 334 -11.97 -18.24 19.39
N THR A 335 -12.22 -16.94 19.32
CA THR A 335 -12.25 -16.20 18.04
C THR A 335 -11.04 -15.30 17.83
N ASN A 336 -10.42 -14.82 18.90
CA ASN A 336 -9.33 -13.85 18.84
C ASN A 336 -7.99 -14.45 19.27
N VAL A 337 -7.99 -15.54 20.01
CA VAL A 337 -6.78 -16.14 20.57
C VAL A 337 -6.45 -17.46 19.87
N PHE A 338 -5.17 -17.69 19.56
CA PHE A 338 -4.70 -18.97 19.07
C PHE A 338 -3.35 -19.34 19.71
N GLU A 339 -3.09 -20.63 19.87
CA GLU A 339 -1.79 -21.10 20.32
C GLU A 339 -0.77 -20.95 19.18
N GLN A 340 0.38 -20.38 19.48
CA GLN A 340 1.46 -20.20 18.53
C GLN A 340 2.19 -21.53 18.28
N LYS A 341 3.03 -21.59 17.25
CA LYS A 341 3.91 -22.76 17.05
C LYS A 341 4.89 -22.99 18.22
N GLN A 342 5.17 -21.96 19.02
CA GLN A 342 5.91 -22.09 20.27
C GLN A 342 4.95 -22.58 21.37
N ALA A 343 5.07 -23.85 21.75
CA ALA A 343 4.19 -24.49 22.72
C ALA A 343 4.05 -23.66 24.02
N GLY A 344 2.82 -23.53 24.52
CA GLY A 344 2.51 -22.78 25.73
C GLY A 344 2.52 -21.25 25.58
N TRP A 345 2.67 -20.74 24.36
CA TRP A 345 2.52 -19.32 24.05
C TRP A 345 1.33 -19.10 23.13
N TYR A 346 0.62 -18.00 23.37
CA TYR A 346 -0.57 -17.62 22.62
C TYR A 346 -0.35 -16.29 21.91
N ALA A 347 -1.04 -16.11 20.79
CA ALA A 347 -1.16 -14.84 20.12
C ALA A 347 -2.61 -14.35 20.22
N VAL A 348 -2.77 -13.04 20.35
CA VAL A 348 -4.06 -12.38 20.60
C VAL A 348 -4.33 -11.37 19.49
N GLN A 349 -5.46 -11.52 18.81
CA GLN A 349 -5.87 -10.67 17.69
C GLN A 349 -6.89 -9.64 18.14
N LEU A 350 -6.66 -8.39 17.79
CA LEU A 350 -7.49 -7.24 18.17
C LEU A 350 -8.30 -6.78 16.96
N ARG A 351 -9.62 -6.92 17.06
CA ARG A 351 -10.56 -6.34 16.10
C ARG A 351 -10.70 -4.86 16.39
N VAL A 352 -10.50 -4.03 15.36
CA VAL A 352 -10.62 -2.57 15.45
C VAL A 352 -11.59 -2.12 14.36
N GLN A 353 -12.78 -1.69 14.78
CA GLN A 353 -13.82 -1.24 13.84
C GLN A 353 -13.26 -0.12 12.96
N VAL A 354 -13.39 -0.27 11.63
CA VAL A 354 -12.85 0.61 10.58
C VAL A 354 -11.33 0.89 10.62
N GLY A 355 -10.59 0.26 11.53
CA GLY A 355 -9.15 0.44 11.72
C GLY A 355 -8.73 1.69 12.48
N ASP A 356 -9.65 2.43 13.10
CA ASP A 356 -9.35 3.67 13.82
C ASP A 356 -9.11 3.41 15.33
N MET A 357 -8.00 3.94 15.85
CA MET A 357 -7.61 3.85 17.26
C MET A 357 -7.17 5.23 17.78
N SER A 358 -7.71 5.67 18.91
CA SER A 358 -7.28 6.93 19.53
C SER A 358 -5.86 6.83 20.10
N SER A 359 -5.18 7.96 20.21
CA SER A 359 -3.84 8.08 20.81
C SER A 359 -3.82 7.60 22.28
N ASP A 360 -4.86 7.88 23.05
CA ASP A 360 -4.99 7.41 24.43
C ASP A 360 -5.14 5.89 24.50
N THR A 361 -5.99 5.29 23.65
CA THR A 361 -6.11 3.84 23.55
C THR A 361 -4.79 3.20 23.10
N ALA A 362 -4.07 3.82 22.16
CA ALA A 362 -2.77 3.34 21.71
C ALA A 362 -1.72 3.34 22.84
N ARG A 363 -1.65 4.40 23.66
CA ARG A 363 -0.76 4.47 24.83
C ARG A 363 -1.15 3.43 25.90
N ALA A 364 -2.44 3.26 26.17
CA ALA A 364 -2.92 2.25 27.11
C ALA A 364 -2.63 0.82 26.63
N LEU A 365 -2.85 0.54 25.34
CA LEU A 365 -2.49 -0.73 24.71
C LEU A 365 -0.99 -1.02 24.83
N ALA A 366 -0.14 -0.02 24.59
CA ALA A 366 1.31 -0.16 24.78
C ALA A 366 1.66 -0.57 26.22
N GLY A 367 0.97 -0.03 27.22
CA GLY A 367 1.10 -0.43 28.63
C GLY A 367 0.72 -1.89 28.86
N LEU A 368 -0.42 -2.34 28.32
CA LEU A 368 -0.86 -3.74 28.41
C LEU A 368 0.12 -4.70 27.74
N VAL A 369 0.65 -4.35 26.57
CA VAL A 369 1.64 -5.16 25.85
C VAL A 369 2.92 -5.30 26.67
N LYS A 370 3.46 -4.19 27.22
CA LYS A 370 4.64 -4.23 28.11
C LYS A 370 4.45 -5.13 29.32
N GLN A 371 3.21 -5.31 29.78
CA GLN A 371 2.89 -6.11 30.95
C GLN A 371 2.60 -7.58 30.64
N TYR A 372 1.98 -7.90 29.50
CA TYR A 372 1.40 -9.24 29.27
C TYR A 372 1.86 -9.94 28.00
N ALA A 373 2.58 -9.27 27.10
CA ALA A 373 2.99 -9.78 25.79
C ALA A 373 4.45 -9.41 25.46
N ALA A 374 4.98 -9.92 24.35
CA ALA A 374 6.26 -9.43 23.82
C ALA A 374 6.09 -8.06 23.14
N ASP A 375 7.19 -7.28 23.10
CA ASP A 375 7.27 -5.97 22.43
C ASP A 375 7.32 -6.10 20.89
N ASP A 376 6.30 -6.74 20.33
CA ASP A 376 6.17 -7.01 18.91
C ASP A 376 4.70 -7.10 18.50
N ILE A 377 4.15 -5.94 18.14
CA ILE A 377 2.78 -5.79 17.68
C ILE A 377 2.79 -5.85 16.15
N ARG A 378 1.76 -6.48 15.56
CA ARG A 378 1.56 -6.51 14.11
C ARG A 378 0.27 -5.80 13.72
N VAL A 379 0.33 -4.80 12.86
CA VAL A 379 -0.85 -4.33 12.14
C VAL A 379 -1.25 -5.39 11.11
N THR A 380 -2.54 -5.69 10.97
CA THR A 380 -3.02 -6.77 10.08
C THR A 380 -3.60 -6.22 8.78
N VAL A 381 -3.73 -7.08 7.76
CA VAL A 381 -4.32 -6.70 6.45
C VAL A 381 -5.81 -6.35 6.53
N ASN A 382 -6.47 -6.73 7.62
CA ASN A 382 -7.86 -6.40 7.92
C ASN A 382 -7.99 -5.19 8.87
N GLN A 383 -6.90 -4.43 9.07
CA GLN A 383 -6.89 -3.19 9.84
C GLN A 383 -7.03 -3.38 11.36
N GLY A 384 -6.76 -4.58 11.87
CA GLY A 384 -6.62 -4.85 13.30
C GLY A 384 -5.16 -4.97 13.74
N TYR A 385 -4.95 -5.56 14.92
CA TYR A 385 -3.62 -5.77 15.49
C TYR A 385 -3.42 -7.22 15.98
N LEU A 386 -2.18 -7.69 16.05
CA LEU A 386 -1.79 -8.96 16.65
C LEU A 386 -0.77 -8.71 17.76
N LEU A 387 -1.03 -9.25 18.94
CA LEU A 387 -0.10 -9.34 20.06
C LEU A 387 0.49 -10.74 20.10
N ARG A 388 1.81 -10.84 20.26
CA ARG A 388 2.53 -12.13 20.20
C ARG A 388 3.12 -12.49 21.56
N PHE A 389 3.32 -13.77 21.79
CA PHE A 389 3.95 -14.33 23.00
C PHE A 389 3.24 -13.90 24.29
N VAL A 390 1.96 -14.24 24.40
CA VAL A 390 1.16 -14.11 25.63
C VAL A 390 1.15 -15.44 26.37
N ARG A 391 1.41 -15.44 27.67
CA ARG A 391 1.29 -16.63 28.51
C ARG A 391 -0.18 -16.94 28.81
N PRO A 392 -0.60 -18.22 28.89
CA PRO A 392 -2.00 -18.58 29.12
C PRO A 392 -2.57 -17.99 30.41
N GLU A 393 -1.78 -17.93 31.49
CA GLU A 393 -2.16 -17.34 32.77
C GLU A 393 -2.44 -15.82 32.69
N ASN A 394 -1.91 -15.13 31.68
CA ASN A 394 -2.11 -13.70 31.48
C ASN A 394 -3.37 -13.39 30.66
N LEU A 395 -3.95 -14.37 29.95
CA LEU A 395 -5.07 -14.14 29.04
C LEU A 395 -6.30 -13.48 29.71
N PRO A 396 -6.73 -13.88 30.92
CA PRO A 396 -7.87 -13.22 31.57
C PRO A 396 -7.58 -11.75 31.91
N ALA A 397 -6.41 -11.45 32.48
CA ALA A 397 -6.05 -10.08 32.85
C ALA A 397 -5.83 -9.19 31.61
N LEU A 398 -5.25 -9.74 30.55
CA LEU A 398 -5.11 -9.06 29.27
C LEU A 398 -6.49 -8.80 28.64
N PHE A 399 -7.41 -9.77 28.69
CA PHE A 399 -8.79 -9.59 28.22
C PHE A 399 -9.47 -8.43 28.96
N ASP A 400 -9.43 -8.39 30.29
CA ASP A 400 -10.07 -7.32 31.08
C ASP A 400 -9.51 -5.94 30.70
N GLY A 401 -8.19 -5.84 30.54
CA GLY A 401 -7.52 -4.63 30.09
C GLY A 401 -7.92 -4.21 28.68
N LEU A 402 -7.98 -5.15 27.73
CA LEU A 402 -8.40 -4.89 26.36
C LEU A 402 -9.89 -4.54 26.27
N ASP A 403 -10.73 -5.15 27.11
CA ASP A 403 -12.17 -4.91 27.13
C ASP A 403 -12.49 -3.50 27.61
N ALA A 404 -11.78 -3.04 28.64
CA ALA A 404 -11.86 -1.66 29.10
C ALA A 404 -11.48 -0.63 28.02
N LEU A 405 -10.66 -1.03 27.03
CA LEU A 405 -10.28 -0.23 25.87
C LEU A 405 -11.18 -0.43 24.64
N GLY A 406 -12.17 -1.34 24.69
CA GLY A 406 -12.99 -1.73 23.54
C GLY A 406 -12.28 -2.61 22.51
N LEU A 407 -11.10 -3.14 22.83
CA LEU A 407 -10.25 -3.95 21.94
C LEU A 407 -10.45 -5.47 22.10
N ALA A 408 -11.31 -5.90 23.02
CA ALA A 408 -11.68 -7.31 23.23
C ALA A 408 -12.98 -7.71 22.51
N THR A 409 -13.35 -7.01 21.43
CA THR A 409 -14.52 -7.37 20.62
C THR A 409 -14.28 -8.73 19.93
N PRO A 410 -15.13 -9.75 20.17
CA PRO A 410 -14.93 -11.05 19.55
C PRO A 410 -15.11 -11.06 18.03
N GLY A 411 -14.52 -12.05 17.39
CA GLY A 411 -14.71 -12.34 15.96
C GLY A 411 -13.70 -11.66 15.04
N PHE A 412 -12.44 -11.51 15.44
CA PHE A 412 -11.38 -11.03 14.54
C PHE A 412 -11.27 -11.92 13.28
N ASP A 413 -11.12 -11.30 12.11
CA ASP A 413 -11.04 -11.98 10.80
C ASP A 413 -12.23 -12.90 10.48
N THR A 414 -13.36 -12.77 11.20
CA THR A 414 -14.60 -13.48 10.86
C THR A 414 -15.40 -12.68 9.83
N THR A 415 -16.53 -13.22 9.37
CA THR A 415 -17.47 -12.45 8.53
C THR A 415 -18.01 -11.22 9.22
N ALA A 416 -18.02 -11.21 10.57
CA ALA A 416 -18.41 -10.03 11.35
C ALA A 416 -17.37 -8.90 11.26
N ASP A 417 -16.11 -9.19 10.90
CA ASP A 417 -15.00 -8.23 10.85
C ASP A 417 -14.84 -7.63 9.45
N ILE A 418 -15.59 -6.57 9.17
CA ILE A 418 -15.60 -5.93 7.86
C ILE A 418 -14.35 -5.05 7.68
N THR A 419 -13.58 -5.33 6.63
CA THR A 419 -12.49 -4.43 6.19
C THR A 419 -13.03 -3.30 5.33
N THR A 420 -12.64 -2.05 5.60
CA THR A 420 -13.18 -0.88 4.88
C THR A 420 -12.15 0.22 4.67
N CYS A 421 -12.25 0.97 3.57
CA CYS A 421 -11.39 2.14 3.36
C CYS A 421 -11.98 3.39 4.02
N PRO A 422 -11.21 4.50 4.14
CA PRO A 422 -11.70 5.76 4.71
C PRO A 422 -12.86 6.44 3.97
N GLY A 423 -13.21 6.05 2.74
CA GLY A 423 -14.38 6.61 2.05
C GLY A 423 -14.40 8.13 1.95
N THR A 424 -15.59 8.72 1.98
CA THR A 424 -15.79 10.17 1.90
C THR A 424 -15.33 10.90 3.16
N ASP A 425 -15.01 10.21 4.26
CA ASP A 425 -14.50 10.83 5.49
C ASP A 425 -13.22 11.65 5.23
N THR A 426 -12.27 11.10 4.46
CA THR A 426 -11.02 11.80 4.14
C THR A 426 -10.55 11.67 2.69
N CYS A 427 -11.09 10.76 1.88
CA CYS A 427 -10.56 10.49 0.55
C CYS A 427 -11.15 11.42 -0.53
N ASN A 428 -10.27 12.06 -1.30
CA ASN A 428 -10.62 12.85 -2.50
C ASN A 428 -11.31 12.03 -3.60
N LEU A 429 -11.06 10.72 -3.66
CA LEU A 429 -11.55 9.84 -4.73
C LEU A 429 -12.78 9.03 -4.34
N ALA A 430 -13.26 9.16 -3.11
CA ALA A 430 -14.42 8.41 -2.67
C ALA A 430 -15.70 8.99 -3.30
N ILE A 431 -16.58 8.08 -3.70
CA ILE A 431 -17.88 8.38 -4.29
C ILE A 431 -18.95 8.34 -3.20
N SER A 432 -18.84 7.42 -2.24
CA SER A 432 -19.76 7.30 -1.12
C SER A 432 -19.05 6.95 0.20
N SER A 433 -19.74 7.15 1.32
CA SER A 433 -19.30 6.77 2.66
C SER A 433 -19.15 5.26 2.76
N SER A 434 -17.92 4.81 2.99
CA SER A 434 -17.65 3.39 3.25
C SER A 434 -17.72 3.06 4.73
N TYR A 435 -17.44 4.01 5.62
CA TYR A 435 -17.58 3.82 7.06
C TYR A 435 -19.04 3.66 7.49
N GLY A 436 -19.93 4.52 6.98
CA GLY A 436 -21.35 4.48 7.32
C GLY A 436 -22.04 3.20 6.89
N ILE A 437 -21.80 2.74 5.66
CA ILE A 437 -22.32 1.43 5.22
C ILE A 437 -21.70 0.28 6.03
N THR A 438 -20.42 0.35 6.40
CA THR A 438 -19.76 -0.70 7.22
C THR A 438 -20.50 -0.87 8.55
N ARG A 439 -20.74 0.23 9.28
CA ARG A 439 -21.49 0.21 10.54
C ARG A 439 -22.91 -0.32 10.37
N ALA A 440 -23.59 0.03 9.28
CA ALA A 440 -24.93 -0.46 8.99
C ALA A 440 -24.97 -1.98 8.76
N LEU A 441 -23.99 -2.53 8.01
CA LEU A 441 -23.88 -3.97 7.78
C LEU A 441 -23.50 -4.74 9.04
N GLU A 442 -22.55 -4.23 9.84
CA GLU A 442 -22.21 -4.84 11.14
C GLU A 442 -23.41 -4.86 12.09
N THR A 443 -24.16 -3.75 12.17
CA THR A 443 -25.40 -3.69 12.99
C THR A 443 -26.41 -4.75 12.56
N LEU A 444 -26.60 -4.93 11.25
CA LEU A 444 -27.48 -5.97 10.72
C LEU A 444 -26.99 -7.38 11.07
N MET A 445 -25.70 -7.67 10.88
CA MET A 445 -25.12 -8.98 11.21
C MET A 445 -25.26 -9.29 12.69
N HIS A 446 -24.98 -8.33 13.57
CA HIS A 446 -25.15 -8.50 15.02
C HIS A 446 -26.61 -8.76 15.42
N ALA A 447 -27.57 -8.15 14.73
CA ALA A 447 -28.99 -8.31 15.05
C ALA A 447 -29.62 -9.59 14.47
N GLU A 448 -29.21 -10.01 13.27
CA GLU A 448 -29.89 -11.08 12.52
C GLU A 448 -29.06 -12.35 12.31
N PHE A 449 -27.73 -12.29 12.43
CA PHE A 449 -26.80 -13.40 12.16
C PHE A 449 -25.74 -13.51 13.28
N PRO A 450 -26.14 -13.78 14.53
CA PRO A 450 -25.21 -13.77 15.67
C PRO A 450 -24.07 -14.79 15.56
N ASP A 451 -24.28 -15.92 14.87
CA ASP A 451 -23.27 -16.98 14.71
C ASP A 451 -22.15 -16.62 13.72
N ILE A 452 -22.31 -15.54 12.96
CA ILE A 452 -21.32 -15.10 11.97
C ILE A 452 -20.00 -14.66 12.61
N VAL A 453 -20.01 -14.39 13.92
CA VAL A 453 -18.83 -14.14 14.76
C VAL A 453 -17.91 -15.37 14.88
N TYR A 454 -18.32 -16.55 14.40
CA TYR A 454 -17.51 -17.76 14.36
C TYR A 454 -17.15 -18.19 12.94
N ASN A 455 -17.71 -17.55 11.91
CA ASN A 455 -17.49 -17.89 10.52
C ASN A 455 -16.24 -17.17 9.99
N ASN A 456 -15.20 -17.92 9.60
CA ASN A 456 -13.97 -17.39 9.03
C ASN A 456 -13.87 -17.55 7.51
N ASP A 457 -14.90 -18.13 6.88
CA ASP A 457 -14.89 -18.56 5.48
C ASP A 457 -15.42 -17.49 4.53
N ILE A 458 -16.26 -16.57 5.04
CA ILE A 458 -16.81 -15.45 4.27
C ILE A 458 -16.16 -14.16 4.72
N LYS A 459 -15.43 -13.50 3.83
CA LYS A 459 -14.88 -12.15 4.04
C LYS A 459 -15.77 -11.11 3.38
N ILE A 460 -16.06 -10.05 4.13
CA ILE A 460 -16.78 -8.86 3.62
C ILE A 460 -15.81 -7.69 3.58
N LYS A 461 -15.69 -7.06 2.40
CA LYS A 461 -14.76 -5.93 2.23
C LYS A 461 -15.37 -4.79 1.41
N ILE A 462 -15.11 -3.55 1.83
CA ILE A 462 -15.80 -2.35 1.32
C ILE A 462 -14.81 -1.26 0.90
N SER A 463 -15.07 -0.61 -0.23
CA SER A 463 -14.38 0.63 -0.61
C SER A 463 -15.37 1.75 -0.94
N GLY A 464 -15.05 3.01 -0.65
CA GLY A 464 -15.85 4.16 -1.09
C GLY A 464 -15.81 4.43 -2.61
N CYS A 465 -14.96 3.73 -3.37
CA CYS A 465 -14.92 3.77 -4.84
C CYS A 465 -14.26 2.52 -5.45
N MET A 466 -14.24 2.44 -6.79
CA MET A 466 -13.71 1.32 -7.57
C MET A 466 -12.20 1.08 -7.46
N ASN A 467 -11.44 1.91 -6.73
CA ASN A 467 -9.99 1.77 -6.61
C ASN A 467 -9.53 0.57 -5.77
N GLY A 468 -10.42 -0.03 -4.97
CA GLY A 468 -10.13 -1.27 -4.23
C GLY A 468 -9.24 -1.09 -3.00
N CYS A 469 -9.22 0.08 -2.35
CA CYS A 469 -8.41 0.31 -1.15
C CYS A 469 -8.80 -0.58 0.04
N GLY A 470 -10.11 -0.85 0.22
CA GLY A 470 -10.60 -1.82 1.19
C GLY A 470 -10.58 -3.26 0.67
N GLN A 471 -10.07 -3.51 -0.54
CA GLN A 471 -9.91 -4.85 -1.14
C GLN A 471 -11.22 -5.59 -1.50
N HIS A 472 -12.30 -4.86 -1.82
CA HIS A 472 -13.61 -5.45 -2.16
C HIS A 472 -13.62 -6.50 -3.27
N SER A 473 -12.69 -6.47 -4.24
CA SER A 473 -12.67 -7.47 -5.33
C SER A 473 -12.05 -8.80 -4.93
N VAL A 474 -11.43 -8.90 -3.75
CA VAL A 474 -10.82 -10.13 -3.20
C VAL A 474 -11.53 -10.55 -1.91
N ALA A 475 -12.83 -10.34 -1.87
CA ALA A 475 -13.72 -10.73 -0.81
C ALA A 475 -14.84 -11.60 -1.38
N ASN A 476 -15.32 -12.55 -0.60
CA ASN A 476 -16.45 -13.40 -0.98
C ASN A 476 -17.67 -12.52 -1.27
N ILE A 477 -17.89 -11.50 -0.43
CA ILE A 477 -18.89 -10.44 -0.63
C ILE A 477 -18.19 -9.08 -0.58
N GLY A 478 -18.12 -8.40 -1.72
CA GLY A 478 -17.48 -7.11 -1.89
C GLY A 478 -18.47 -5.99 -2.18
N PHE A 479 -18.22 -4.81 -1.63
CA PHE A 479 -18.97 -3.60 -1.97
C PHE A 479 -18.03 -2.48 -2.40
N HIS A 480 -18.43 -1.71 -3.42
CA HIS A 480 -17.80 -0.42 -3.64
C HIS A 480 -18.77 0.72 -3.96
N GLY A 481 -18.43 1.91 -3.48
CA GLY A 481 -19.15 3.14 -3.77
C GLY A 481 -19.19 3.45 -5.27
N SER A 482 -20.34 3.96 -5.69
CA SER A 482 -20.71 4.36 -7.05
C SER A 482 -21.85 5.38 -6.95
N SER A 483 -22.30 5.91 -8.08
CA SER A 483 -23.56 6.66 -8.18
C SER A 483 -24.54 6.01 -9.17
N MET A 484 -25.82 6.35 -9.03
CA MET A 484 -26.92 6.04 -9.94
C MET A 484 -27.72 7.32 -10.25
N LYS A 485 -28.33 7.38 -11.44
CA LYS A 485 -29.22 8.47 -11.84
C LYS A 485 -30.67 8.01 -11.81
N ASN A 486 -31.57 8.85 -11.32
CA ASN A 486 -33.02 8.68 -11.47
C ASN A 486 -33.63 10.01 -11.96
N GLY A 487 -33.93 10.09 -13.26
CA GLY A 487 -34.23 11.36 -13.91
C GLY A 487 -33.02 12.31 -13.84
N ALA A 488 -33.25 13.54 -13.37
CA ALA A 488 -32.20 14.54 -13.16
C ALA A 488 -31.43 14.39 -11.84
N ALA A 489 -31.97 13.61 -10.89
CA ALA A 489 -31.36 13.43 -9.58
C ALA A 489 -30.30 12.32 -9.61
N VAL A 490 -29.26 12.49 -8.78
CA VAL A 490 -28.17 11.51 -8.60
C VAL A 490 -28.22 11.00 -7.17
N MET A 491 -28.01 9.70 -6.99
CA MET A 491 -28.03 9.06 -5.68
C MET A 491 -26.75 8.22 -5.46
N PRO A 492 -26.30 8.04 -4.21
CA PRO A 492 -25.20 7.16 -3.88
C PRO A 492 -25.62 5.70 -4.05
N ALA A 493 -24.71 4.90 -4.57
CA ALA A 493 -24.96 3.50 -4.90
C ALA A 493 -23.79 2.62 -4.49
N LEU A 494 -24.09 1.35 -4.26
CA LEU A 494 -23.12 0.29 -4.05
C LEU A 494 -23.11 -0.61 -5.27
N GLN A 495 -21.92 -0.84 -5.83
CA GLN A 495 -21.67 -1.97 -6.69
C GLN A 495 -21.42 -3.18 -5.80
N VAL A 496 -22.23 -4.22 -5.95
CA VAL A 496 -22.05 -5.52 -5.30
C VAL A 496 -21.13 -6.38 -6.16
N LEU A 497 -20.14 -6.98 -5.52
CA LEU A 497 -19.23 -7.97 -6.11
C LEU A 497 -19.30 -9.27 -5.32
N LEU A 498 -19.29 -10.42 -6.01
CA LEU A 498 -19.39 -11.74 -5.38
C LEU A 498 -18.34 -12.71 -5.96
N GLY A 499 -17.92 -13.69 -5.16
CA GLY A 499 -17.03 -14.78 -5.59
C GLY A 499 -15.54 -14.42 -5.63
N GLY A 500 -15.13 -13.35 -4.93
CA GLY A 500 -13.71 -13.08 -4.69
C GLY A 500 -13.18 -13.79 -3.44
N GLY A 501 -11.92 -13.57 -3.08
CA GLY A 501 -11.31 -14.20 -1.90
C GLY A 501 -10.73 -15.58 -2.23
N PHE A 502 -10.63 -16.48 -1.24
CA PHE A 502 -10.12 -17.83 -1.46
C PHE A 502 -11.28 -18.83 -1.63
N ASN A 503 -11.16 -19.77 -2.57
CA ASN A 503 -12.11 -20.90 -2.69
C ASN A 503 -11.78 -22.03 -1.70
N GLY A 504 -12.57 -23.10 -1.68
CA GLY A 504 -12.34 -24.26 -0.80
C GLY A 504 -11.01 -24.99 -1.05
N ALA A 505 -10.35 -24.76 -2.19
CA ALA A 505 -9.02 -25.28 -2.52
C ALA A 505 -7.87 -24.34 -2.11
N GLY A 506 -8.17 -23.16 -1.55
CA GLY A 506 -7.17 -22.15 -1.18
C GLY A 506 -6.67 -21.30 -2.35
N GLU A 507 -7.34 -21.33 -3.50
CA GLU A 507 -6.96 -20.54 -4.67
C GLU A 507 -7.57 -19.13 -4.60
N GLY A 508 -6.73 -18.10 -4.81
CA GLY A 508 -7.17 -16.72 -4.82
C GLY A 508 -7.99 -16.36 -6.06
N GLN A 509 -9.22 -15.89 -5.85
CA GLN A 509 -10.19 -15.49 -6.86
C GLN A 509 -10.52 -14.00 -6.80
N ILE A 510 -10.97 -13.48 -7.95
CA ILE A 510 -11.43 -12.11 -8.14
C ILE A 510 -12.95 -12.11 -8.30
N GLY A 511 -13.63 -11.31 -7.51
CA GLY A 511 -15.09 -11.23 -7.51
C GLY A 511 -15.66 -10.55 -8.76
N ASP A 512 -16.80 -11.05 -9.20
CA ASP A 512 -17.58 -10.51 -10.31
C ASP A 512 -18.40 -9.30 -9.89
N LYS A 513 -18.45 -8.25 -10.73
CA LYS A 513 -19.45 -7.18 -10.58
C LYS A 513 -20.84 -7.72 -10.93
N VAL A 514 -21.71 -7.87 -9.93
CA VAL A 514 -23.04 -8.48 -10.06
C VAL A 514 -24.11 -7.45 -10.37
N VAL A 515 -24.37 -6.52 -9.44
CA VAL A 515 -25.45 -5.53 -9.58
C VAL A 515 -25.07 -4.24 -8.87
N LYS A 516 -25.67 -3.13 -9.29
CA LYS A 516 -25.58 -1.83 -8.63
C LYS A 516 -26.92 -1.49 -7.99
N ILE A 517 -26.89 -1.09 -6.72
CA ILE A 517 -28.07 -0.78 -5.90
C ILE A 517 -27.87 0.55 -5.16
N PRO A 518 -28.94 1.27 -4.77
CA PRO A 518 -28.86 2.37 -3.83
C PRO A 518 -28.13 1.98 -2.54
N THR A 519 -27.31 2.87 -1.99
CA THR A 519 -26.45 2.55 -0.83
C THR A 519 -27.24 2.12 0.41
N LYS A 520 -28.43 2.70 0.59
CA LYS A 520 -29.34 2.39 1.71
C LYS A 520 -29.90 0.97 1.66
N ARG A 521 -29.85 0.31 0.49
CA ARG A 521 -30.27 -1.09 0.29
C ARG A 521 -29.14 -2.11 0.50
N GLY A 522 -27.94 -1.65 0.87
CA GLY A 522 -26.81 -2.53 1.20
C GLY A 522 -27.13 -3.58 2.29
N PRO A 523 -27.76 -3.20 3.42
CA PRO A 523 -28.21 -4.15 4.44
C PRO A 523 -29.16 -5.23 3.89
N ASP A 524 -30.11 -4.84 3.05
CA ASP A 524 -31.04 -5.79 2.43
C ASP A 524 -30.33 -6.75 1.47
N ALA A 525 -29.36 -6.25 0.70
CA ALA A 525 -28.55 -7.09 -0.18
C ALA A 525 -27.73 -8.12 0.62
N LEU A 526 -27.08 -7.71 1.71
CA LEU A 526 -26.34 -8.64 2.57
C LEU A 526 -27.28 -9.69 3.19
N ARG A 527 -28.44 -9.27 3.70
CA ARG A 527 -29.44 -10.19 4.26
C ARG A 527 -29.89 -11.23 3.25
N LEU A 528 -30.20 -10.81 2.02
CA LEU A 528 -30.60 -11.73 0.95
C LEU A 528 -29.49 -12.73 0.64
N LEU A 529 -28.24 -12.26 0.51
CA LEU A 529 -27.10 -13.12 0.20
C LEU A 529 -26.84 -14.18 1.29
N LEU A 530 -26.83 -13.77 2.55
CA LEU A 530 -26.57 -14.69 3.66
C LEU A 530 -27.70 -15.71 3.82
N ARG A 531 -28.97 -15.28 3.82
CA ARG A 531 -30.11 -16.21 3.92
C ARG A 531 -30.20 -17.17 2.74
N ASP A 532 -29.89 -16.68 1.54
CA ASP A 532 -29.88 -17.51 0.34
C ASP A 532 -28.80 -18.59 0.42
N TYR A 533 -27.60 -18.23 0.90
CA TYR A 533 -26.53 -19.19 1.17
C TYR A 533 -26.93 -20.20 2.25
N ASP A 534 -27.43 -19.74 3.40
CA ASP A 534 -27.87 -20.61 4.51
C ASP A 534 -28.94 -21.61 4.08
N THR A 535 -29.82 -21.23 3.14
CA THR A 535 -30.93 -22.06 2.68
C THR A 535 -30.54 -23.06 1.60
N ASN A 536 -29.61 -22.68 0.70
CA ASN A 536 -29.37 -23.40 -0.56
C ASN A 536 -27.97 -23.99 -0.69
N ALA A 537 -27.05 -23.70 0.23
CA ALA A 537 -25.73 -24.33 0.26
C ALA A 537 -25.83 -25.78 0.71
N PHE A 538 -24.93 -26.62 0.20
CA PHE A 538 -24.73 -27.95 0.76
C PHE A 538 -23.96 -27.86 2.09
N GLU A 539 -24.10 -28.89 2.93
CA GLU A 539 -23.33 -28.98 4.17
C GLU A 539 -21.83 -28.95 3.86
N GLY A 540 -21.11 -27.99 4.47
CA GLY A 540 -19.67 -27.79 4.27
C GLY A 540 -19.28 -27.12 2.94
N GLU A 541 -20.23 -26.68 2.11
CA GLU A 541 -19.92 -25.97 0.87
C GLU A 541 -19.46 -24.54 1.16
N TYR A 542 -18.26 -24.13 0.70
CA TYR A 542 -17.78 -22.76 0.85
C TYR A 542 -18.60 -21.78 -0.01
N PHE A 543 -18.69 -20.52 0.41
CA PHE A 543 -19.45 -19.49 -0.31
C PHE A 543 -19.01 -19.31 -1.77
N ASN A 544 -17.71 -19.42 -2.07
CA ASN A 544 -17.23 -19.28 -3.45
C ASN A 544 -17.63 -20.46 -4.33
N ASP A 545 -17.66 -21.66 -3.76
CA ASP A 545 -18.08 -22.87 -4.46
C ASP A 545 -19.60 -22.82 -4.71
N TYR A 546 -20.37 -22.38 -3.70
CA TYR A 546 -21.79 -22.05 -3.84
C TYR A 546 -22.04 -21.01 -4.95
N TYR A 547 -21.28 -19.91 -4.92
CA TYR A 547 -21.38 -18.87 -5.95
C TYR A 547 -21.06 -19.41 -7.34
N GLY A 548 -20.01 -20.21 -7.47
CA GLY A 548 -19.61 -20.86 -8.72
C GLY A 548 -20.68 -21.81 -9.26
N ARG A 549 -21.34 -22.58 -8.38
CA ARG A 549 -22.41 -23.51 -8.74
C ARG A 549 -23.67 -22.80 -9.25
N GLN A 550 -24.11 -21.74 -8.57
CA GLN A 550 -25.30 -20.99 -8.96
C GLN A 550 -25.05 -20.06 -10.15
N GLY A 551 -23.86 -19.45 -10.19
CA GLY A 551 -23.41 -18.53 -11.22
C GLY A 551 -23.93 -17.10 -11.07
N LYS A 552 -23.24 -16.17 -11.71
CA LYS A 552 -23.50 -14.72 -11.65
C LYS A 552 -24.96 -14.30 -11.92
N ASN A 553 -25.61 -14.92 -12.91
CA ASN A 553 -26.95 -14.55 -13.34
C ASN A 553 -28.02 -14.88 -12.28
N TYR A 554 -27.79 -15.91 -11.47
CA TYR A 554 -28.64 -16.26 -10.35
C TYR A 554 -28.66 -15.11 -9.33
N PHE A 555 -27.48 -14.69 -8.85
CA PHE A 555 -27.37 -13.60 -7.88
C PHE A 555 -27.79 -12.24 -8.45
N TYR A 556 -27.53 -12.00 -9.75
CA TYR A 556 -28.08 -10.82 -10.41
C TYR A 556 -29.60 -10.80 -10.32
N SER A 557 -30.27 -11.93 -10.59
CA SER A 557 -31.73 -12.03 -10.50
C SER A 557 -32.24 -11.89 -9.07
N LEU A 558 -31.54 -12.47 -8.09
CA LEU A 558 -31.83 -12.36 -6.67
C LEU A 558 -31.80 -10.90 -6.19
N LEU A 559 -30.79 -10.14 -6.59
CA LEU A 559 -30.56 -8.78 -6.11
C LEU A 559 -31.21 -7.69 -6.99
N LYS A 560 -31.60 -7.99 -8.23
CA LYS A 560 -32.19 -7.04 -9.18
C LYS A 560 -33.40 -6.26 -8.62
N PRO A 561 -34.30 -6.83 -7.80
CA PRO A 561 -35.39 -6.06 -7.20
C PRO A 561 -34.89 -4.87 -6.36
N LEU A 562 -33.74 -5.00 -5.69
CA LEU A 562 -33.11 -3.91 -4.94
C LEU A 562 -32.52 -2.82 -5.85
N ALA A 563 -32.41 -3.04 -7.16
CA ALA A 563 -31.99 -2.04 -8.12
C ALA A 563 -33.17 -1.30 -8.79
N ASP A 564 -34.42 -1.62 -8.44
CA ASP A 564 -35.58 -0.96 -9.06
C ASP A 564 -35.67 0.51 -8.63
N LEU A 565 -35.49 1.38 -9.62
CA LEU A 565 -35.52 2.83 -9.47
C LEU A 565 -36.94 3.39 -9.28
N LYS A 566 -37.98 2.60 -9.52
CA LYS A 566 -39.38 3.00 -9.24
C LYS A 566 -39.70 2.97 -7.75
N LEU A 567 -38.91 2.24 -6.96
CA LEU A 567 -39.11 2.04 -5.53
C LEU A 567 -38.23 2.96 -4.68
N VAL A 568 -37.51 3.91 -5.29
CA VAL A 568 -36.62 4.81 -4.52
C VAL A 568 -37.41 5.81 -3.71
N THR A 569 -36.90 6.10 -2.52
CA THR A 569 -37.46 7.03 -1.55
C THR A 569 -36.54 8.25 -1.41
N ALA A 570 -36.96 9.25 -0.63
CA ALA A 570 -36.11 10.42 -0.38
C ALA A 570 -34.79 10.06 0.33
N ASP A 571 -34.79 9.04 1.20
CA ASP A 571 -33.59 8.60 1.93
C ASP A 571 -32.54 7.98 1.01
N ASP A 572 -32.95 7.38 -0.12
CA ASP A 572 -32.02 6.83 -1.11
C ASP A 572 -31.12 7.91 -1.74
N PHE A 573 -31.50 9.19 -1.66
CA PHE A 573 -30.71 10.34 -2.15
C PHE A 573 -29.81 10.95 -1.07
N ILE A 574 -29.69 10.32 0.09
CA ILE A 574 -28.81 10.75 1.18
C ILE A 574 -27.78 9.65 1.39
N ASP A 575 -26.49 10.01 1.43
CA ASP A 575 -25.44 9.02 1.70
C ASP A 575 -25.37 8.69 3.19
N TRP A 576 -24.71 7.59 3.54
CA TRP A 576 -24.47 7.28 4.95
C TRP A 576 -23.62 8.36 5.62
N ASP A 577 -23.92 8.67 6.89
CA ASP A 577 -23.27 9.72 7.70
C ASP A 577 -23.49 11.17 7.23
N HIS A 578 -24.36 11.38 6.23
CA HIS A 578 -24.73 12.70 5.72
C HIS A 578 -26.22 12.99 5.96
N THR A 579 -26.59 14.27 5.98
CA THR A 579 -27.98 14.75 6.09
C THR A 579 -28.47 15.46 4.84
N ASP A 580 -27.55 15.91 3.99
CA ASP A 580 -27.85 16.68 2.79
C ASP A 580 -28.13 15.77 1.59
N GLN A 581 -28.76 16.33 0.55
CA GLN A 581 -28.92 15.62 -0.71
C GLN A 581 -27.55 15.31 -1.32
N TYR A 582 -27.42 14.06 -1.77
CA TYR A 582 -26.19 13.58 -2.37
C TYR A 582 -25.85 14.32 -3.65
N ALA A 583 -24.61 14.77 -3.73
CA ALA A 583 -23.96 15.24 -4.95
C ALA A 583 -22.70 14.40 -5.17
N THR A 584 -22.43 14.05 -6.44
CA THR A 584 -21.18 13.34 -6.76
C THR A 584 -20.04 14.34 -6.73
N GLU A 585 -19.34 14.38 -5.61
CA GLU A 585 -18.14 15.18 -5.40
C GLU A 585 -16.91 14.28 -5.39
N VAL A 586 -16.44 13.95 -6.57
CA VAL A 586 -15.17 13.24 -6.76
C VAL A 586 -14.12 14.30 -7.04
N GLY A 587 -13.22 14.49 -6.08
CA GLY A 587 -12.06 15.34 -6.25
C GLY A 587 -11.11 14.77 -7.31
N VAL A 588 -10.24 15.63 -7.82
CA VAL A 588 -9.16 15.18 -8.70
C VAL A 588 -8.18 14.38 -7.85
N GLY A 589 -8.07 13.08 -8.09
CA GLY A 589 -6.98 12.30 -7.51
C GLY A 589 -5.68 13.01 -7.82
N GLU A 590 -4.78 13.10 -6.84
CA GLU A 590 -3.57 13.95 -6.82
C GLU A 590 -2.52 13.66 -7.91
N CYS A 591 -2.91 13.47 -9.16
CA CYS A 591 -2.10 13.09 -10.30
C CYS A 591 -2.69 13.63 -11.63
N ALA A 592 -3.33 14.80 -11.63
CA ALA A 592 -3.68 15.53 -12.85
C ALA A 592 -2.76 16.75 -13.05
N GLY A 593 -2.12 16.87 -14.21
CA GLY A 593 -1.13 17.89 -14.50
C GLY A 593 -1.71 19.23 -14.95
N VAL A 594 -0.91 20.30 -14.85
CA VAL A 594 -1.24 21.66 -15.31
C VAL A 594 -0.01 22.33 -15.94
N MET A 595 -0.28 23.10 -16.98
CA MET A 595 0.50 24.12 -17.71
C MET A 595 1.90 24.48 -17.16
N ILE A 596 2.93 24.00 -17.85
CA ILE A 596 4.33 24.44 -17.72
C ILE A 596 5.04 24.33 -19.08
N ASP A 597 6.16 25.04 -19.26
CA ASP A 597 7.17 24.67 -20.26
C ASP A 597 7.75 23.31 -19.83
N LEU A 598 7.12 22.27 -20.35
CA LEU A 598 7.42 20.89 -19.99
C LEU A 598 8.83 20.51 -20.47
N VAL A 599 9.37 21.15 -21.51
CA VAL A 599 10.73 20.87 -22.02
C VAL A 599 11.77 21.39 -21.03
N ALA A 600 11.68 22.67 -20.64
CA ALA A 600 12.63 23.27 -19.69
C ALA A 600 12.61 22.54 -18.35
N THR A 601 11.42 22.25 -17.82
CA THR A 601 11.26 21.48 -16.57
C THR A 601 11.90 20.10 -16.67
N THR A 602 11.71 19.41 -17.80
CA THR A 602 12.30 18.08 -18.01
C THR A 602 13.84 18.14 -18.09
N LEU A 603 14.43 19.23 -18.60
CA LEU A 603 15.89 19.42 -18.59
C LEU A 603 16.46 19.70 -17.19
N ASP A 604 15.73 20.43 -16.36
CA ASP A 604 16.09 20.63 -14.96
C ASP A 604 16.09 19.29 -14.19
N GLU A 605 15.06 18.46 -14.43
CA GLU A 605 15.00 17.09 -13.87
C GLU A 605 16.19 16.23 -14.34
N ALA A 606 16.58 16.34 -15.61
CA ALA A 606 17.75 15.61 -16.15
C ALA A 606 19.07 16.07 -15.48
N THR A 607 19.19 17.37 -15.20
CA THR A 607 20.35 17.95 -14.50
C THR A 607 20.42 17.49 -13.04
N GLU A 608 19.28 17.41 -12.36
CA GLU A 608 19.18 16.86 -11.01
C GLU A 608 19.60 15.37 -10.99
N LYS A 609 19.15 14.58 -11.97
CA LYS A 609 19.54 13.17 -12.13
C LYS A 609 21.05 13.00 -12.39
N LEU A 610 21.68 13.89 -13.16
CA LEU A 610 23.12 13.87 -13.37
C LEU A 610 23.89 14.16 -12.07
N THR A 611 23.37 15.06 -11.24
CA THR A 611 23.92 15.33 -9.91
C THR A 611 23.90 14.07 -9.04
N TRP A 612 22.79 13.34 -9.03
CA TRP A 612 22.70 12.06 -8.30
C TRP A 612 23.64 10.99 -8.86
N ALA A 613 23.84 10.94 -10.18
CA ALA A 613 24.78 10.02 -10.81
C ALA A 613 26.21 10.27 -10.33
N ARG A 614 26.63 11.54 -10.27
CA ARG A 614 27.95 11.95 -9.77
C ARG A 614 28.12 11.71 -8.27
N GLU A 615 27.09 11.96 -7.47
CA GLU A 615 27.10 11.64 -6.03
C GLU A 615 27.32 10.14 -5.82
N ALA A 616 26.55 9.30 -6.52
CA ALA A 616 26.72 7.84 -6.45
C ALA A 616 28.09 7.37 -6.94
N GLN A 617 28.64 8.01 -7.97
CA GLN A 617 30.00 7.76 -8.45
C GLN A 617 31.05 8.11 -7.39
N ALA A 618 30.93 9.27 -6.74
CA ALA A 618 31.84 9.71 -5.68
C ALA A 618 31.78 8.82 -4.42
N GLU A 619 30.63 8.19 -4.16
CA GLU A 619 30.42 7.23 -3.08
C GLU A 619 30.76 5.78 -3.47
N SER A 620 31.35 5.55 -4.65
CA SER A 620 31.69 4.21 -5.17
C SER A 620 30.49 3.25 -5.23
N ARG A 621 29.32 3.76 -5.65
CA ARG A 621 28.09 2.99 -5.90
C ARG A 621 27.82 2.86 -7.40
N PRO A 622 28.55 1.99 -8.13
CA PRO A 622 28.52 1.95 -9.60
C PRO A 622 27.14 1.61 -10.18
N ALA A 623 26.41 0.65 -9.59
CA ALA A 623 25.07 0.29 -10.05
C ALA A 623 24.08 1.47 -10.00
N ASP A 624 24.18 2.27 -8.93
CA ASP A 624 23.32 3.43 -8.70
C ASP A 624 23.70 4.58 -9.64
N ALA A 625 25.00 4.83 -9.81
CA ALA A 625 25.53 5.83 -10.75
C ALA A 625 25.09 5.53 -12.20
N ILE A 626 25.20 4.27 -12.62
CA ILE A 626 24.75 3.79 -13.95
C ILE A 626 23.25 4.02 -14.13
N TYR A 627 22.44 3.70 -13.12
CA TYR A 627 21.00 3.86 -13.22
C TYR A 627 20.55 5.32 -13.22
N HIS A 628 21.22 6.20 -12.46
CA HIS A 628 20.99 7.64 -12.55
C HIS A 628 21.41 8.21 -13.91
N ALA A 629 22.57 7.81 -14.44
CA ALA A 629 23.02 8.18 -15.78
C ALA A 629 22.05 7.71 -16.88
N TYR A 630 21.50 6.50 -16.76
CA TYR A 630 20.42 6.03 -17.63
C TYR A 630 19.22 6.98 -17.60
N ASN A 631 18.79 7.40 -16.41
CA ASN A 631 17.68 8.35 -16.29
C ASN A 631 17.99 9.73 -16.89
N VAL A 632 19.26 10.16 -16.92
CA VAL A 632 19.67 11.37 -17.66
C VAL A 632 19.40 11.20 -19.15
N PHE A 633 19.80 10.07 -19.75
CA PHE A 633 19.51 9.77 -21.16
C PHE A 633 18.00 9.78 -21.44
N ILE A 634 17.20 9.07 -20.63
CA ILE A 634 15.74 9.00 -20.82
C ILE A 634 15.11 10.38 -20.72
N THR A 635 15.48 11.15 -19.69
CA THR A 635 14.85 12.45 -19.41
C THR A 635 15.29 13.49 -20.44
N GLY A 636 16.56 13.52 -20.82
CA GLY A 636 17.07 14.39 -21.90
C GLY A 636 16.46 14.05 -23.27
N ALA A 637 16.39 12.76 -23.63
CA ALA A 637 15.76 12.32 -24.87
C ALA A 637 14.26 12.68 -24.92
N LYS A 638 13.56 12.51 -23.79
CA LYS A 638 12.16 12.94 -23.64
C LYS A 638 12.01 14.45 -23.88
N ALA A 639 12.85 15.28 -23.27
CA ALA A 639 12.82 16.73 -23.45
C ALA A 639 12.98 17.12 -24.93
N ALA A 640 13.93 16.48 -25.64
CA ALA A 640 14.15 16.72 -27.06
C ALA A 640 12.98 16.24 -27.94
N LEU A 641 12.45 15.04 -27.70
CA LEU A 641 11.31 14.49 -28.45
C LEU A 641 10.05 15.35 -28.34
N MET A 642 9.83 15.95 -27.17
CA MET A 642 8.71 16.86 -26.95
C MET A 642 8.79 18.13 -27.80
N THR A 643 9.97 18.56 -28.25
CA THR A 643 10.06 19.69 -29.20
C THR A 643 9.61 19.32 -30.61
N ARG A 644 9.35 18.03 -30.87
CA ARG A 644 8.87 17.50 -32.16
C ARG A 644 7.50 16.81 -32.01
N ASP A 645 6.78 17.10 -30.92
CA ASP A 645 5.46 16.55 -30.62
C ASP A 645 5.38 15.01 -30.65
N VAL A 646 6.48 14.33 -30.29
CA VAL A 646 6.52 12.87 -30.23
C VAL A 646 6.04 12.39 -28.86
N ASN A 647 5.12 11.42 -28.86
CA ASN A 647 4.59 10.81 -27.64
C ASN A 647 5.66 10.01 -26.89
N THR A 648 5.72 10.16 -25.56
CA THR A 648 6.79 9.59 -24.71
C THR A 648 6.21 8.64 -23.64
N ASN A 649 5.63 7.52 -24.10
CA ASN A 649 4.80 6.64 -23.25
C ASN A 649 5.59 5.69 -22.35
N THR A 650 6.74 5.17 -22.81
CA THR A 650 7.59 4.21 -22.07
C THR A 650 9.06 4.62 -22.21
N GLN A 651 9.92 4.25 -21.27
CA GLN A 651 11.36 4.58 -21.38
C GLN A 651 11.99 3.90 -22.59
N HIS A 652 11.64 2.63 -22.86
CA HIS A 652 12.09 1.94 -24.07
C HIS A 652 11.62 2.63 -25.36
N GLY A 653 10.38 3.11 -25.39
CA GLY A 653 9.83 3.88 -26.51
C GLY A 653 10.59 5.18 -26.72
N ILE A 654 10.84 5.96 -25.65
CA ILE A 654 11.63 7.20 -25.68
C ILE A 654 13.00 6.96 -26.33
N VAL A 655 13.72 5.90 -25.94
CA VAL A 655 15.03 5.58 -26.53
C VAL A 655 14.90 5.28 -28.02
N SER A 656 13.93 4.44 -28.39
CA SER A 656 13.73 4.02 -29.78
C SER A 656 13.29 5.18 -30.67
N ASP A 657 12.42 6.06 -30.17
CA ASP A 657 11.94 7.21 -30.90
C ASP A 657 13.00 8.30 -31.02
N PHE A 658 13.79 8.56 -29.98
CA PHE A 658 14.90 9.51 -30.07
C PHE A 658 15.95 9.05 -31.08
N ASP A 659 16.33 7.78 -31.02
CA ASP A 659 17.29 7.17 -31.95
C ASP A 659 16.81 7.27 -33.41
N ARG A 660 15.51 7.09 -33.67
CA ARG A 660 14.95 7.25 -35.02
C ARG A 660 14.79 8.71 -35.46
N VAL A 661 14.25 9.56 -34.59
CA VAL A 661 13.84 10.94 -34.93
C VAL A 661 15.02 11.89 -35.04
N PHE A 662 16.06 11.72 -34.22
CA PHE A 662 17.25 12.58 -34.19
C PHE A 662 18.43 11.99 -34.98
N ASN A 663 18.21 10.96 -35.79
CA ASN A 663 19.24 10.38 -36.64
C ASN A 663 19.79 11.42 -37.63
N GLY A 664 21.11 11.64 -37.61
CA GLY A 664 21.81 12.59 -38.48
C GLY A 664 21.69 14.05 -38.03
N GLU A 665 21.03 14.32 -36.90
CA GLU A 665 20.92 15.66 -36.34
C GLU A 665 22.26 16.12 -35.75
N SER A 666 22.64 17.37 -36.00
CA SER A 666 23.94 17.91 -35.58
C SER A 666 24.06 17.95 -34.05
N GLY A 667 25.10 17.30 -33.53
CA GLY A 667 25.36 17.17 -32.09
C GLY A 667 24.79 15.89 -31.46
N PHE A 668 24.09 15.06 -32.21
CA PHE A 668 23.62 13.73 -31.78
C PHE A 668 24.29 12.61 -32.59
N HIS A 669 23.63 11.46 -32.74
CA HIS A 669 24.16 10.29 -33.44
C HIS A 669 24.01 10.40 -34.97
N GLY A 670 25.00 9.86 -35.69
CA GLY A 670 25.06 9.92 -37.15
C GLY A 670 24.40 8.74 -37.87
N GLN A 671 24.09 7.66 -37.15
CA GLN A 671 23.41 6.48 -37.69
C GLN A 671 22.38 5.93 -36.70
N GLU A 672 21.20 5.58 -37.21
CA GLU A 672 20.16 4.89 -36.45
C GLU A 672 20.71 3.61 -35.80
N GLY A 673 20.37 3.38 -34.54
CA GLY A 673 20.84 2.31 -33.68
C GLY A 673 21.95 2.71 -32.72
N GLN A 674 22.71 3.78 -32.98
CA GLN A 674 23.85 4.18 -32.14
C GLN A 674 23.41 4.66 -30.75
N PHE A 675 22.40 5.54 -30.66
CA PHE A 675 21.90 6.02 -29.37
C PHE A 675 21.21 4.89 -28.61
N LYS A 676 20.42 4.07 -29.32
CA LYS A 676 19.77 2.90 -28.72
C LYS A 676 20.79 1.92 -28.13
N THR A 677 21.87 1.62 -28.85
CA THR A 677 22.95 0.73 -28.38
C THR A 677 23.65 1.31 -27.16
N LEU A 678 23.95 2.60 -27.17
CA LEU A 678 24.52 3.31 -26.03
C LEU A 678 23.64 3.17 -24.79
N VAL A 679 22.38 3.62 -24.87
CA VAL A 679 21.49 3.70 -23.71
C VAL A 679 21.09 2.32 -23.18
N PHE A 680 20.87 1.34 -24.06
CA PHE A 680 20.59 -0.05 -23.64
C PHE A 680 21.83 -0.81 -23.19
N GLY A 681 23.03 -0.23 -23.28
CA GLY A 681 24.23 -0.71 -22.60
C GLY A 681 24.02 -0.92 -21.10
N ILE A 682 23.05 -0.21 -20.49
CA ILE A 682 22.67 -0.36 -19.08
C ILE A 682 22.41 -1.82 -18.68
N ASN A 683 21.83 -2.64 -19.55
CA ASN A 683 21.53 -4.06 -19.27
C ASN A 683 22.45 -5.06 -19.97
N LYS A 684 23.51 -4.58 -20.63
CA LYS A 684 24.48 -5.43 -21.34
C LYS A 684 25.84 -5.51 -20.63
N ASN A 685 26.03 -4.74 -19.57
CA ASN A 685 27.29 -4.67 -18.83
C ASN A 685 27.06 -4.90 -17.34
N GLU A 686 28.04 -5.53 -16.68
CA GLU A 686 28.09 -5.60 -15.22
C GLU A 686 28.35 -4.20 -14.64
N PRO A 687 27.77 -3.86 -13.47
CA PRO A 687 27.91 -2.54 -12.86
C PRO A 687 29.29 -2.35 -12.20
N SER A 688 30.34 -2.30 -13.03
CA SER A 688 31.71 -2.01 -12.61
C SER A 688 31.94 -0.51 -12.48
N GLU A 689 32.92 -0.11 -11.66
CA GLU A 689 33.34 1.28 -11.52
C GLU A 689 33.83 1.89 -12.84
N ALA A 690 34.58 1.11 -13.64
CA ALA A 690 35.04 1.55 -14.95
C ALA A 690 33.88 1.87 -15.90
N TYR A 691 32.89 0.98 -15.97
CA TYR A 691 31.71 1.20 -16.81
C TYR A 691 30.83 2.34 -16.28
N ALA A 692 30.67 2.46 -14.96
CA ALA A 692 29.95 3.58 -14.36
C ALA A 692 30.58 4.93 -14.73
N ASN A 693 31.91 5.04 -14.65
CA ASN A 693 32.64 6.27 -15.02
C ASN A 693 32.42 6.63 -16.48
N GLU A 694 32.52 5.66 -17.38
CA GLU A 694 32.27 5.84 -18.81
C GLU A 694 30.82 6.27 -19.09
N PHE A 695 29.85 5.55 -18.53
CA PHE A 695 28.43 5.75 -18.80
C PHE A 695 27.91 7.08 -18.23
N VAL A 696 28.39 7.50 -17.06
CA VAL A 696 28.09 8.83 -16.49
C VAL A 696 28.63 9.94 -17.40
N ALA A 697 29.89 9.84 -17.84
CA ALA A 697 30.48 10.83 -18.74
C ALA A 697 29.74 10.92 -20.08
N GLN A 698 29.32 9.78 -20.64
CA GLN A 698 28.49 9.73 -21.86
C GLN A 698 27.13 10.40 -21.64
N SER A 699 26.49 10.18 -20.48
CA SER A 699 25.20 10.80 -20.14
C SER A 699 25.30 12.32 -19.97
N GLU A 700 26.40 12.80 -19.39
CA GLU A 700 26.67 14.23 -19.26
C GLU A 700 26.87 14.89 -20.61
N ALA A 701 27.72 14.30 -21.47
CA ALA A 701 27.95 14.81 -22.82
C ALA A 701 26.65 14.86 -23.62
N PHE A 702 25.80 13.84 -23.49
CA PHE A 702 24.47 13.82 -24.10
C PHE A 702 23.57 14.94 -23.57
N LEU A 703 23.50 15.14 -22.25
CA LEU A 703 22.68 16.21 -21.67
C LEU A 703 23.11 17.60 -22.17
N HIS A 704 24.42 17.86 -22.21
CA HIS A 704 24.96 19.11 -22.78
C HIS A 704 24.57 19.27 -24.26
N ALA A 705 24.57 18.19 -25.06
CA ALA A 705 24.14 18.23 -26.44
C ALA A 705 22.65 18.58 -26.58
N VAL A 706 21.78 18.01 -25.73
CA VAL A 706 20.35 18.34 -25.69
C VAL A 706 20.11 19.80 -25.28
N GLN A 707 20.81 20.29 -24.26
CA GLN A 707 20.73 21.69 -23.84
C GLN A 707 21.15 22.64 -24.96
N ALA A 708 22.29 22.37 -25.61
CA ALA A 708 22.75 23.16 -26.75
C ALA A 708 21.79 23.11 -27.94
N TYR A 709 21.15 21.96 -28.20
CA TYR A 709 20.08 21.85 -29.20
C TYR A 709 18.89 22.75 -28.85
N ARG A 710 18.43 22.71 -27.59
CA ARG A 710 17.31 23.52 -27.12
C ARG A 710 17.62 25.02 -27.20
N GLU A 711 18.82 25.45 -26.82
CA GLU A 711 19.26 26.83 -26.95
C GLU A 711 19.23 27.33 -28.40
N ARG A 712 19.77 26.53 -29.34
CA ARG A 712 19.73 26.85 -30.78
C ARG A 712 18.29 26.97 -31.29
N GLN A 713 17.41 26.05 -30.87
CA GLN A 713 15.99 26.10 -31.21
C GLN A 713 15.32 27.38 -30.71
N ILE A 714 15.51 27.75 -29.44
CA ILE A 714 14.94 28.99 -28.87
C ILE A 714 15.48 30.23 -29.61
N GLN A 715 16.75 30.23 -30.00
CA GLN A 715 17.34 31.33 -30.79
C GLN A 715 16.71 31.45 -32.18
N LEU A 716 16.32 30.34 -32.81
CA LEU A 716 15.73 30.32 -34.16
C LEU A 716 14.23 30.58 -34.16
N GLU A 717 13.50 30.00 -33.22
CA GLU A 717 12.02 29.93 -33.21
C GLU A 717 11.38 30.85 -32.16
N GLY A 718 12.19 31.42 -31.25
CA GLY A 718 11.71 32.16 -30.08
C GLY A 718 11.31 31.23 -28.92
N MET A 719 10.99 31.80 -27.76
CA MET A 719 10.46 31.01 -26.65
C MET A 719 9.04 30.53 -26.98
N PRO A 720 8.68 29.27 -26.68
CA PRO A 720 7.35 28.75 -26.95
C PRO A 720 6.27 29.56 -26.21
N GLN A 721 5.17 29.85 -26.90
CA GLN A 721 3.97 30.37 -26.24
C GLN A 721 3.34 29.28 -25.39
N LEU A 722 3.04 29.58 -24.12
CA LEU A 722 2.30 28.69 -23.24
C LEU A 722 0.86 28.56 -23.76
N HIS A 723 0.53 27.45 -24.44
CA HIS A 723 -0.80 27.20 -24.99
C HIS A 723 -1.64 26.29 -24.10
N GLU A 724 -2.91 26.66 -23.92
CA GLU A 724 -3.90 26.02 -23.07
C GLU A 724 -4.19 24.59 -23.55
N LEU A 725 -3.81 23.57 -22.78
CA LEU A 725 -4.25 22.20 -23.03
C LEU A 725 -5.72 22.07 -22.59
N VAL A 726 -6.62 22.02 -23.57
CA VAL A 726 -8.04 21.70 -23.36
C VAL A 726 -8.13 20.37 -22.62
N GLN A 727 -8.69 20.39 -21.40
CA GLN A 727 -8.92 19.21 -20.58
C GLN A 727 -9.74 18.18 -21.37
N ALA A 728 -9.15 17.02 -21.64
CA ALA A 728 -9.94 15.82 -21.89
C ALA A 728 -10.63 15.45 -20.56
N GLN A 729 -11.91 15.82 -20.46
CA GLN A 729 -12.84 15.28 -19.46
C GLN A 729 -13.07 13.80 -19.76
N ASP A 730 -12.15 12.91 -19.37
CA ASP A 730 -12.44 11.48 -19.36
C ASP A 730 -12.95 11.08 -17.97
N SER A 731 -14.28 11.01 -17.90
CA SER A 731 -15.15 10.50 -16.84
C SER A 731 -14.91 9.04 -16.46
#